data_AF-A0A1M4W0I5-F1
#
_entry.id   AF-A0A1M4W0I5-F1
#
_cell.length_a   1.000
_cell.length_b   1.000
_cell.length_c   1.000
_cell.angle_alpha   90.00
_cell.angle_beta   90.00
_cell.angle_gamma   90.00
#
_symmetry.space_group_name_H-M   'P 1'
#
loop_
_entity.id
_entity.type
_entity.pdbx_description
1 polymer ?
#
loop_
_entity_poly.entity_id
_entity_poly.type
_entity_poly.pdbx_seq_one_letter_code
_entity_poly.pdbx_strand_id
1 'polypeptide(L)'
;MTFTASPWPNVPYSQPDWPDTWLRFETEYSDAHQPSRLVSHPGVPYVATQTLSSRPTEADLGQVGLDYLTKLHDFLTARGHEPVYLKYAVDSLSRKIVNAFKWLPLWPKFGIPIGSSAVPRLASWNLSRAADHDVPASVILVAAEVYGSDNQISPRAGIRVPMTVEAHGNTYSVRIRSATVEFPAGEDAFLTDLAARAGPSSGPGMLLAVSAALERLYSGDDITSEIANKAGVTQGSVTINDIQFHPQNLMNWQTSPWEFSIQATAHNANPTRVPSPLGYAVCGVFRFDSIGEPTPAGVIKQSDPVLVSVERTPLVTHAAPQGKAFVFARTPPGWAAPAGEAYDWSGRRPTRDDGVLDRFRSLFELAPSAHVDLESDGFRVCVCPGYAPEDAGQPPLTTKTVHLPNGHDLQPRRDTFSAVSAYFNCFRLFRLMKRFGLPPHLFNVRAQPEMLVFYRYGISPGPGKSGRTVNAQVKLDCKTQGKPVIHMNLALAELTKWDRPDPPDWAQPLGIATSGRWIGHEFGHYLLAARLGQLEFDFAHSAGDAIAAIMSDPGSALAEPPGNGVAASFRGITYPFVFATRRHDRIAEMGWAWYGSLNRSVIEDPAAGPCHTKGYLTEQILSTTLFRLYRALGGDTVQADGRADIPRRRRAARMALFLLFRATAGFAQPPSRAEMLELGLEEAGWLTLPPLPLGPSAAPDPWQGGTTHKVVRWAFEAQGMFPPDPQRMHNGPGDPTPEDIYVSDRRPWTEDTLAGPVQYGPGAYVPVSLDWRADARWLSDPANLRVGNRGTAQAQSVGLRVWVGSDPLSPPDPITWNAAAIDLLLGNLAPGGSIDLLSLPQVQTLVNGTVAAPGTLGLILFEVTCPNDRANTDPLAQLPPKAEDSGAGLPETRQALTDLVANDNNLGLVVVRP
;
A
#
# COMPACT_ATOMS: atom_id res chain seq x y z
N MET A 1 29.84 -2.41 30.61
CA MET A 1 30.11 -3.21 29.41
C MET A 1 29.74 -2.35 28.22
N THR A 2 30.61 -2.23 27.22
CA THR A 2 30.44 -1.21 26.19
C THR A 2 30.32 -1.89 24.84
N PHE A 3 29.27 -1.52 24.08
CA PHE A 3 29.20 -1.86 22.67
C PHE A 3 30.45 -1.33 21.97
N THR A 4 31.10 -2.19 21.19
CA THR A 4 32.25 -1.81 20.37
C THR A 4 31.75 -1.58 18.96
N ALA A 5 31.92 -0.37 18.44
CA ALA A 5 31.48 -0.02 17.10
C ALA A 5 32.63 -0.11 16.10
N SER A 6 32.38 -0.68 14.94
CA SER A 6 33.33 -0.64 13.83
C SER A 6 33.57 0.81 13.37
N PRO A 7 34.69 1.08 12.69
CA PRO A 7 34.88 2.35 11.99
C PRO A 7 33.69 2.61 11.06
N TRP A 8 33.06 3.77 11.23
CA TRP A 8 31.90 4.16 10.44
C TRP A 8 32.02 5.64 10.05
N PRO A 9 31.88 5.97 8.75
CA PRO A 9 31.85 5.02 7.62
C PRO A 9 33.14 4.19 7.49
N ASN A 10 33.06 3.01 6.88
CA ASN A 10 34.22 2.16 6.57
C ASN A 10 34.74 2.43 5.15
N VAL A 11 35.93 1.93 4.79
CA VAL A 11 36.48 2.07 3.43
C VAL A 11 35.59 1.32 2.41
N PRO A 12 35.28 1.91 1.24
CA PRO A 12 35.82 3.18 0.70
C PRO A 12 35.09 4.46 1.14
N TYR A 13 33.94 4.36 1.81
CA TYR A 13 33.05 5.47 2.20
C TYR A 13 33.65 6.50 3.16
N SER A 14 34.75 6.14 3.85
CA SER A 14 35.49 7.06 4.71
C SER A 14 36.50 7.94 3.97
N GLN A 15 36.78 7.67 2.69
CA GLN A 15 37.74 8.47 1.92
C GLN A 15 37.15 9.83 1.52
N PRO A 16 37.92 10.93 1.58
CA PRO A 16 37.43 12.28 1.29
C PRO A 16 36.95 12.46 -0.16
N ASP A 17 37.54 11.71 -1.09
CA ASP A 17 37.32 11.83 -2.53
C ASP A 17 36.20 10.89 -3.02
N TRP A 18 35.71 10.04 -2.12
CA TRP A 18 34.66 9.08 -2.44
C TRP A 18 33.30 9.78 -2.40
N PRO A 19 32.47 9.67 -3.45
CA PRO A 19 31.24 10.43 -3.54
C PRO A 19 30.25 10.05 -2.42
N ASP A 20 29.78 11.04 -1.65
CA ASP A 20 28.86 10.89 -0.50
C ASP A 20 27.44 10.42 -0.85
N THR A 21 27.24 9.88 -2.06
CA THR A 21 25.97 9.35 -2.58
C THR A 21 25.32 8.26 -1.74
N TRP A 22 26.08 7.69 -0.79
CA TRP A 22 25.61 6.68 0.16
C TRP A 22 25.00 7.29 1.45
N LEU A 23 25.24 8.58 1.73
CA LEU A 23 24.70 9.34 2.85
C LEU A 23 23.73 10.41 2.35
N ARG A 24 22.46 10.27 2.72
CA ARG A 24 21.46 11.34 2.57
C ARG A 24 21.48 12.19 3.83
N PHE A 25 21.88 13.45 3.68
CA PHE A 25 21.87 14.46 4.72
C PHE A 25 21.09 15.68 4.22
N GLU A 26 20.08 16.10 4.97
CA GLU A 26 19.24 17.25 4.59
C GLU A 26 19.49 18.43 5.54
N THR A 27 20.08 19.50 5.00
CA THR A 27 20.15 20.83 5.64
C THR A 27 18.89 21.62 5.33
N GLU A 28 17.81 21.31 6.06
CA GLU A 28 16.61 22.15 6.20
C GLU A 28 15.73 22.35 4.94
N TYR A 29 14.41 22.26 5.12
CA TYR A 29 13.44 22.77 4.14
C TYR A 29 13.14 24.23 4.46
N SER A 30 13.34 25.13 3.49
CA SER A 30 13.19 26.60 3.66
C SER A 30 11.80 27.05 4.12
N ASP A 31 10.77 26.21 3.99
CA ASP A 31 9.36 26.62 4.07
C ASP A 31 8.62 26.05 5.29
N ALA A 32 9.25 25.14 6.05
CA ALA A 32 8.56 24.43 7.14
C ALA A 32 8.62 25.18 8.49
N HIS A 33 9.46 26.22 8.61
CA HIS A 33 9.78 26.91 9.88
C HIS A 33 10.16 25.99 11.06
N GLN A 34 10.40 24.69 10.80
CA GLN A 34 10.81 23.70 11.78
C GLN A 34 12.24 23.24 11.45
N PRO A 35 13.20 23.38 12.37
CA PRO A 35 14.54 22.86 12.18
C PRO A 35 14.54 21.34 12.43
N SER A 36 13.93 20.56 11.54
CA SER A 36 14.08 19.10 11.54
C SER A 36 15.33 18.70 10.74
N ARG A 37 16.04 17.66 11.19
CA ARG A 37 17.24 17.14 10.51
C ARG A 37 17.10 15.64 10.33
N LEU A 38 17.09 15.19 9.07
CA LEU A 38 17.08 13.79 8.65
C LEU A 38 18.48 13.39 8.19
N VAL A 39 18.95 12.24 8.69
CA VAL A 39 20.13 11.58 8.16
C VAL A 39 19.80 10.12 7.85
N SER A 40 20.15 9.63 6.65
CA SER A 40 19.98 8.22 6.27
C SER A 40 21.17 7.69 5.48
N HIS A 41 21.61 6.48 5.82
CA HIS A 41 22.75 5.78 5.19
C HIS A 41 22.44 4.27 5.03
N PRO A 42 21.47 3.90 4.18
CA PRO A 42 20.95 2.53 4.10
C PRO A 42 21.93 1.54 3.48
N GLY A 43 22.94 1.99 2.71
CA GLY A 43 24.00 1.13 2.16
C GLY A 43 25.16 0.88 3.13
N VAL A 44 25.36 1.77 4.11
CA VAL A 44 26.52 1.76 5.03
C VAL A 44 26.02 1.92 6.46
N PRO A 45 25.49 0.85 7.08
CA PRO A 45 24.93 0.96 8.43
C PRO A 45 26.01 1.27 9.47
N TYR A 46 25.65 2.03 10.50
CA TYR A 46 26.41 2.02 11.74
C TYR A 46 26.10 0.71 12.45
N VAL A 47 27.14 -0.04 12.79
CA VAL A 47 27.03 -1.33 13.46
C VAL A 47 27.83 -1.28 14.75
N ALA A 48 27.15 -1.55 15.86
CA ALA A 48 27.76 -1.72 17.15
C ALA A 48 27.52 -3.14 17.65
N THR A 49 28.56 -3.78 18.18
CA THR A 49 28.49 -5.17 18.66
C THR A 49 28.91 -5.26 20.11
N GLN A 50 28.29 -6.16 20.88
CA GLN A 50 28.65 -6.45 22.25
C GLN A 50 28.62 -7.95 22.52
N THR A 51 29.67 -8.47 23.15
CA THR A 51 29.75 -9.87 23.57
C THR A 51 28.76 -10.14 24.72
N LEU A 52 28.04 -11.26 24.63
CA LEU A 52 26.94 -11.65 25.52
C LEU A 52 27.38 -11.86 26.97
N SER A 53 26.86 -11.03 27.87
CA SER A 53 26.83 -11.29 29.32
C SER A 53 25.45 -11.02 29.95
N SER A 54 24.57 -10.28 29.28
CA SER A 54 23.14 -10.08 29.60
C SER A 54 22.41 -9.50 28.37
N ARG A 55 21.07 -9.49 28.37
CA ARG A 55 20.25 -8.85 27.32
C ARG A 55 20.58 -7.34 27.22
N PRO A 56 20.49 -6.72 26.03
CA PRO A 56 20.66 -5.27 25.90
C PRO A 56 19.59 -4.54 26.70
N THR A 57 20.00 -3.59 27.53
CA THR A 57 19.09 -2.74 28.28
C THR A 57 18.72 -1.50 27.49
N GLU A 58 17.68 -0.79 27.92
CA GLU A 58 17.35 0.55 27.41
C GLU A 58 18.55 1.51 27.51
N ALA A 59 19.30 1.45 28.61
CA ALA A 59 20.49 2.27 28.79
C ALA A 59 21.59 1.92 27.75
N ASP A 60 21.75 0.63 27.44
CA ASP A 60 22.70 0.19 26.41
C ASP A 60 22.31 0.69 25.02
N LEU A 61 21.03 0.56 24.64
CA LEU A 61 20.53 1.09 23.37
C LEU A 61 20.61 2.62 23.32
N GLY A 62 20.32 3.29 24.44
CA GLY A 62 20.51 4.73 24.63
C GLY A 62 21.94 5.19 24.36
N GLN A 63 22.93 4.43 24.84
CA GLN A 63 24.34 4.71 24.61
C GLN A 63 24.73 4.48 23.14
N VAL A 64 24.28 3.39 22.52
CA VAL A 64 24.54 3.13 21.09
C VAL A 64 23.94 4.22 20.20
N GLY A 65 22.73 4.70 20.54
CA GLY A 65 22.10 5.84 19.88
C GLY A 65 22.91 7.13 20.01
N LEU A 66 23.42 7.43 21.21
CA LEU A 66 24.26 8.60 21.47
C LEU A 66 25.61 8.54 20.72
N ASP A 67 26.27 7.38 20.73
CA ASP A 67 27.55 7.18 20.03
C ASP A 67 27.39 7.37 18.51
N TYR A 68 26.30 6.85 17.96
CA TYR A 68 25.96 7.04 16.55
C TYR A 68 25.73 8.53 16.21
N LEU A 69 24.89 9.24 17.00
CA LEU A 69 24.59 10.66 16.77
C LEU A 69 25.84 11.53 16.87
N THR A 70 26.77 11.17 17.76
CA THR A 70 28.07 11.86 17.91
C THR A 70 28.94 11.68 16.67
N LYS A 71 29.14 10.44 16.20
CA LYS A 71 29.93 10.17 14.98
C LYS A 71 29.32 10.81 13.74
N LEU A 72 27.99 10.84 13.67
CA LEU A 72 27.27 11.50 12.60
C LEU A 72 27.51 13.02 12.61
N HIS A 73 27.46 13.65 13.79
CA HIS A 73 27.77 15.07 13.94
C HIS A 73 29.20 15.40 13.47
N ASP A 74 30.19 14.60 13.88
CA ASP A 74 31.59 14.79 13.49
C ASP A 74 31.80 14.63 11.97
N PHE A 75 31.19 13.58 11.38
CA PHE A 75 31.29 13.29 9.96
C PHE A 75 30.78 14.45 9.09
N LEU A 76 29.63 15.03 9.46
CA LEU A 76 29.02 16.14 8.74
C LEU A 76 29.86 17.42 8.87
N THR A 77 30.34 17.70 10.08
CA THR A 77 31.15 18.88 10.37
C THR A 77 32.45 18.87 9.56
N ALA A 78 33.13 17.71 9.46
CA ALA A 78 34.36 17.55 8.68
C ALA A 78 34.19 17.84 7.17
N ARG A 79 32.96 17.78 6.66
CA ARG A 79 32.61 18.05 5.25
C ARG A 79 31.97 19.42 5.04
N GLY A 80 32.07 20.31 6.04
CA GLY A 80 31.55 21.67 5.95
C GLY A 80 30.04 21.79 6.17
N HIS A 81 29.40 20.76 6.72
CA HIS A 81 28.00 20.79 7.11
C HIS A 81 27.90 20.90 8.64
N GLU A 82 27.49 22.06 9.18
CA GLU A 82 27.39 22.29 10.63
C GLU A 82 25.93 22.29 11.14
N PRO A 83 25.40 21.18 11.72
CA PRO A 83 24.03 21.11 12.20
C PRO A 83 23.89 21.55 13.68
N VAL A 84 23.64 22.85 13.92
CA VAL A 84 23.50 23.46 15.27
C VAL A 84 22.58 22.67 16.21
N TYR A 85 21.44 22.18 15.71
CA TYR A 85 20.44 21.48 16.53
C TYR A 85 20.80 20.02 16.86
N LEU A 86 21.56 19.34 16.00
CA LEU A 86 22.09 18.00 16.29
C LEU A 86 23.08 18.07 17.46
N LYS A 87 23.86 19.16 17.55
CA LYS A 87 24.74 19.41 18.70
C LYS A 87 23.97 19.58 20.01
N TYR A 88 22.87 20.36 20.03
CA TYR A 88 22.03 20.52 21.23
C TYR A 88 21.43 19.19 21.69
N ALA A 89 20.90 18.39 20.75
CA ALA A 89 20.39 17.05 21.02
C ALA A 89 21.46 16.14 21.64
N VAL A 90 22.68 16.12 21.10
CA VAL A 90 23.81 15.35 21.64
C VAL A 90 24.21 15.86 23.04
N ASP A 91 24.23 17.16 23.28
CA ASP A 91 24.58 17.75 24.58
C ASP A 91 23.48 17.52 25.65
N SER A 92 22.19 17.53 25.28
CA SER A 92 21.06 17.15 26.16
C SER A 92 21.08 15.67 26.51
N LEU A 93 21.23 14.78 25.51
CA LEU A 93 21.28 13.33 25.74
C LEU A 93 22.52 12.89 26.51
N SER A 94 23.63 13.63 26.39
CA SER A 94 24.83 13.43 27.22
C SER A 94 24.72 14.09 28.61
N ARG A 95 23.54 14.64 28.97
CA ARG A 95 23.20 15.24 30.27
C ARG A 95 24.00 16.49 30.64
N LYS A 96 24.53 17.23 29.66
CA LYS A 96 25.19 18.52 29.90
C LYS A 96 24.18 19.67 30.12
N ILE A 97 22.89 19.43 29.88
CA ILE A 97 21.76 20.38 30.03
C ILE A 97 20.68 19.75 30.94
N VAL A 98 20.15 20.50 31.91
CA VAL A 98 19.16 20.03 32.92
C VAL A 98 17.72 20.26 32.42
N ASN A 99 16.80 19.31 32.67
CA ASN A 99 15.37 19.33 32.28
C ASN A 99 15.12 19.49 30.76
N ALA A 100 15.77 18.62 29.96
CA ALA A 100 15.69 18.56 28.50
C ALA A 100 15.39 17.13 28.00
N PHE A 101 15.64 16.82 26.71
CA PHE A 101 15.39 15.50 26.11
C PHE A 101 15.99 14.33 26.91
N LYS A 102 15.17 13.33 27.19
CA LYS A 102 15.59 12.05 27.77
C LYS A 102 15.13 10.90 26.89
N TRP A 103 15.96 9.87 26.73
CA TRP A 103 15.52 8.59 26.17
C TRP A 103 14.34 8.08 26.99
N LEU A 104 13.26 7.74 26.31
CA LEU A 104 12.04 7.23 26.90
C LEU A 104 12.19 5.75 27.23
N PRO A 105 11.47 5.26 28.26
CA PRO A 105 11.48 3.87 28.64
C PRO A 105 11.23 2.92 27.47
N LEU A 106 12.00 1.84 27.38
CA LEU A 106 11.74 0.81 26.36
C LEU A 106 10.50 -0.01 26.74
N TRP A 107 9.50 0.00 25.88
CA TRP A 107 8.26 -0.76 26.06
C TRP A 107 7.85 -1.50 24.77
N PRO A 108 7.47 -2.78 24.87
CA PRO A 108 7.73 -3.69 26.00
C PRO A 108 9.23 -3.96 26.19
N LYS A 109 9.66 -4.33 27.40
CA LYS A 109 11.07 -4.68 27.67
C LYS A 109 11.43 -6.03 27.05
N PHE A 110 12.69 -6.21 26.67
CA PHE A 110 13.17 -7.47 26.10
C PHE A 110 12.97 -8.65 27.03
N GLY A 111 12.28 -9.67 26.50
CA GLY A 111 12.02 -10.93 27.17
C GLY A 111 11.28 -10.80 28.50
N ILE A 112 10.45 -9.76 28.61
CA ILE A 112 9.46 -9.61 29.68
C ILE A 112 8.09 -9.61 29.02
N PRO A 113 7.26 -10.65 29.25
CA PRO A 113 5.89 -10.69 28.79
C PRO A 113 5.12 -9.46 29.29
N ILE A 114 4.24 -8.90 28.47
CA ILE A 114 3.37 -7.80 28.88
C ILE A 114 2.42 -8.33 29.98
N GLY A 115 2.69 -7.97 31.24
CA GLY A 115 1.75 -8.15 32.33
C GLY A 115 0.59 -7.15 32.24
N SER A 116 -0.31 -7.12 33.24
CA SER A 116 -1.45 -6.19 33.30
C SER A 116 -1.09 -4.70 33.45
N SER A 117 0.15 -4.31 33.17
CA SER A 117 0.58 -2.91 33.20
C SER A 117 0.01 -2.15 32.00
N ALA A 118 -0.54 -0.97 32.30
CA ALA A 118 -1.07 -0.07 31.28
C ALA A 118 0.01 0.31 30.26
N VAL A 119 -0.33 0.23 28.98
CA VAL A 119 0.53 0.66 27.88
C VAL A 119 0.88 2.14 28.09
N PRO A 120 2.17 2.51 28.17
CA PRO A 120 2.55 3.91 28.32
C PRO A 120 2.11 4.70 27.08
N ARG A 121 1.61 5.93 27.27
CA ARG A 121 1.15 6.80 26.18
C ARG A 121 2.27 7.14 25.19
N LEU A 122 3.53 7.10 25.64
CA LEU A 122 4.75 7.43 24.91
C LEU A 122 5.92 6.63 25.52
N ALA A 123 6.72 6.00 24.66
CA ALA A 123 7.84 5.13 25.04
C ALA A 123 8.87 5.05 23.90
N SER A 124 10.06 4.52 24.20
CA SER A 124 10.86 3.87 23.17
C SER A 124 10.19 2.55 22.82
N TRP A 125 9.98 2.29 21.53
CA TRP A 125 9.13 1.18 21.12
C TRP A 125 9.95 -0.03 20.74
N ASN A 126 9.78 -1.10 21.50
CA ASN A 126 10.22 -2.41 21.09
C ASN A 126 9.16 -3.02 20.17
N LEU A 127 9.41 -2.96 18.87
CA LEU A 127 8.55 -3.53 17.84
C LEU A 127 8.94 -4.97 17.50
N SER A 128 9.60 -5.67 18.44
CA SER A 128 9.80 -7.10 18.31
C SER A 128 8.46 -7.78 18.10
N ARG A 129 8.41 -8.64 17.09
CA ARG A 129 7.27 -9.50 16.81
C ARG A 129 7.28 -10.76 17.71
N ALA A 130 8.29 -10.94 18.59
CA ALA A 130 8.36 -12.04 19.55
C ALA A 130 7.37 -11.85 20.71
N ALA A 131 6.86 -12.97 21.26
CA ALA A 131 5.80 -12.96 22.27
C ALA A 131 6.23 -12.39 23.64
N ASP A 132 7.50 -12.55 23.98
CA ASP A 132 8.16 -11.92 25.12
C ASP A 132 8.90 -10.64 24.71
N HIS A 133 8.72 -10.23 23.45
CA HIS A 133 9.38 -9.11 22.82
C HIS A 133 10.92 -9.19 22.83
N ASP A 134 11.49 -10.40 22.92
CA ASP A 134 12.94 -10.59 22.84
C ASP A 134 13.48 -10.32 21.42
N VAL A 135 14.80 -10.32 21.25
CA VAL A 135 15.46 -10.15 19.95
C VAL A 135 15.24 -11.37 19.02
N PRO A 136 15.28 -11.23 17.68
CA PRO A 136 15.57 -10.03 16.91
C PRO A 136 14.43 -9.02 16.95
N ALA A 137 14.78 -7.75 17.15
CA ALA A 137 13.82 -6.69 17.37
C ALA A 137 14.13 -5.46 16.53
N SER A 138 13.07 -4.84 16.02
CA SER A 138 13.13 -3.46 15.58
C SER A 138 12.82 -2.58 16.78
N VAL A 139 13.79 -1.79 17.22
CA VAL A 139 13.58 -0.82 18.29
C VAL A 139 13.52 0.57 17.69
N ILE A 140 12.48 1.32 18.01
CA ILE A 140 12.47 2.76 17.80
C ILE A 140 12.87 3.39 19.12
N LEU A 141 14.13 3.80 19.23
CA LEU A 141 14.58 4.55 20.38
C LEU A 141 14.06 5.98 20.24
N VAL A 142 13.30 6.45 21.24
CA VAL A 142 12.68 7.77 21.24
C VAL A 142 13.20 8.55 22.44
N ALA A 143 13.64 9.79 22.24
CA ALA A 143 13.79 10.74 23.33
C ALA A 143 12.73 11.84 23.23
N ALA A 144 12.13 12.23 24.35
CA ALA A 144 11.15 13.30 24.42
C ALA A 144 11.38 14.19 25.66
N GLU A 145 10.59 15.25 25.77
CA GLU A 145 10.64 16.22 26.85
C GLU A 145 9.72 15.82 28.02
N VAL A 146 10.17 16.10 29.24
CA VAL A 146 9.50 15.67 30.48
C VAL A 146 9.33 16.85 31.45
N TYR A 147 8.28 16.82 32.28
CA TYR A 147 8.07 17.73 33.42
C TYR A 147 8.04 16.97 34.74
N GLY A 148 8.50 17.62 35.81
CA GLY A 148 8.70 16.97 37.11
C GLY A 148 9.71 15.82 37.00
N SER A 149 9.63 14.84 37.89
CA SER A 149 10.56 13.70 37.85
C SER A 149 10.31 12.77 36.66
N ASP A 150 9.05 12.53 36.24
CA ASP A 150 8.73 11.48 35.25
C ASP A 150 7.45 11.70 34.40
N ASN A 151 6.76 12.83 34.53
CA ASN A 151 5.51 13.05 33.79
C ASN A 151 5.78 13.70 32.43
N GLN A 152 5.08 13.28 31.38
CA GLN A 152 5.38 13.66 30.00
C GLN A 152 4.36 14.68 29.48
N ILE A 153 4.81 15.76 28.83
CA ILE A 153 3.93 16.87 28.42
C ILE A 153 3.38 16.70 27.00
N SER A 154 4.11 16.07 26.06
CA SER A 154 3.67 16.06 24.65
C SER A 154 4.32 15.00 23.75
N PRO A 155 3.56 14.38 22.83
CA PRO A 155 4.09 13.47 21.79
C PRO A 155 4.70 14.16 20.56
N ARG A 156 4.79 15.49 20.53
CA ARG A 156 5.05 16.27 19.29
C ARG A 156 6.48 16.84 19.14
N ALA A 157 7.43 16.51 20.03
CA ALA A 157 8.84 16.94 19.96
C ALA A 157 9.77 15.81 20.41
N GLY A 158 10.86 15.51 19.68
CA GLY A 158 11.69 14.34 20.01
C GLY A 158 12.84 13.98 19.07
N ILE A 159 13.70 13.09 19.57
CA ILE A 159 14.75 12.41 18.79
C ILE A 159 14.31 10.97 18.55
N ARG A 160 14.41 10.51 17.31
CA ARG A 160 14.08 9.15 16.92
C ARG A 160 15.29 8.48 16.26
N VAL A 161 15.72 7.35 16.83
CA VAL A 161 16.79 6.52 16.28
C VAL A 161 16.26 5.10 16.08
N PRO A 162 15.84 4.75 14.85
CA PRO A 162 15.47 3.38 14.51
C PRO A 162 16.70 2.45 14.54
N MET A 163 16.57 1.34 15.24
CA MET A 163 17.62 0.34 15.44
C MET A 163 17.11 -1.06 15.10
N THR A 164 17.96 -1.88 14.52
CA THR A 164 17.76 -3.34 14.46
C THR A 164 18.67 -3.99 15.48
N VAL A 165 18.11 -4.77 16.40
CA VAL A 165 18.86 -5.48 17.45
C VAL A 165 18.77 -6.98 17.17
N GLU A 166 19.89 -7.63 16.93
CA GLU A 166 19.99 -9.05 16.57
C GLU A 166 20.98 -9.78 17.48
N ALA A 167 20.68 -11.03 17.82
CA ALA A 167 21.62 -11.94 18.47
C ALA A 167 22.26 -12.86 17.42
N HIS A 168 23.59 -12.93 17.43
CA HIS A 168 24.39 -13.82 16.59
C HIS A 168 25.36 -14.59 17.49
N GLY A 169 25.02 -15.84 17.84
CA GLY A 169 25.81 -16.64 18.78
C GLY A 169 25.99 -15.95 20.14
N ASN A 170 27.24 -15.70 20.55
CA ASN A 170 27.58 -15.01 21.80
C ASN A 170 27.73 -13.48 21.63
N THR A 171 27.07 -12.85 20.65
CA THR A 171 27.20 -11.42 20.40
C THR A 171 25.86 -10.80 20.00
N TYR A 172 25.53 -9.65 20.57
CA TYR A 172 24.46 -8.79 20.08
C TYR A 172 25.01 -7.79 19.08
N SER A 173 24.26 -7.56 18.00
CA SER A 173 24.54 -6.49 17.05
C SER A 173 23.37 -5.50 17.02
N VAL A 174 23.69 -4.22 17.14
CA VAL A 174 22.76 -3.11 16.97
C VAL A 174 23.13 -2.39 15.69
N ARG A 175 22.16 -2.26 14.79
CA ARG A 175 22.34 -1.65 13.47
C ARG A 175 21.48 -0.41 13.35
N ILE A 176 22.10 0.72 13.04
CA ILE A 176 21.43 2.00 12.82
C ILE A 176 21.69 2.43 11.38
N ARG A 177 20.63 2.89 10.71
CA ARG A 177 20.69 3.34 9.30
C ARG A 177 20.16 4.76 9.11
N SER A 178 19.63 5.36 10.17
CA SER A 178 19.09 6.71 10.16
C SER A 178 18.85 7.23 11.57
N ALA A 179 18.79 8.55 11.68
CA ALA A 179 18.14 9.22 12.79
C ALA A 179 17.33 10.43 12.30
N THR A 180 16.34 10.79 13.10
CA THR A 180 15.52 12.00 12.93
C THR A 180 15.56 12.79 14.23
N VAL A 181 15.77 14.10 14.12
CA VAL A 181 15.69 15.04 15.25
C VAL A 181 14.64 16.09 14.90
N GLU A 182 13.61 16.23 15.73
CA GLU A 182 12.47 17.15 15.53
C GLU A 182 12.30 18.09 16.74
N PHE A 183 12.11 19.39 16.45
CA PHE A 183 11.83 20.45 17.44
C PHE A 183 10.48 21.14 17.09
N PRO A 184 9.70 21.62 18.07
CA PRO A 184 8.40 22.23 17.84
C PRO A 184 8.46 23.64 17.23
N ALA A 185 7.35 24.11 16.61
CA ALA A 185 7.15 25.48 16.11
C ALA A 185 5.64 25.88 16.10
N GLY A 186 5.31 27.17 16.29
CA GLY A 186 3.92 27.70 16.20
C GLY A 186 3.46 28.62 17.35
N GLU A 187 2.16 28.94 17.42
CA GLU A 187 1.51 29.71 18.52
C GLU A 187 1.14 28.83 19.74
N ASP A 188 0.86 27.54 19.51
CA ASP A 188 0.68 26.52 20.57
C ASP A 188 2.03 26.12 21.14
N ALA A 189 2.48 26.86 22.16
CA ALA A 189 3.83 26.70 22.67
C ALA A 189 3.91 25.62 23.77
N PHE A 190 4.76 24.61 23.56
CA PHE A 190 5.13 23.64 24.58
C PHE A 190 6.10 24.24 25.59
N LEU A 191 6.20 23.63 26.77
CA LEU A 191 6.95 24.21 27.88
C LEU A 191 8.42 24.53 27.57
N THR A 192 9.05 23.73 26.70
CA THR A 192 10.42 23.87 26.18
C THR A 192 10.58 24.89 25.06
N ASP A 193 9.57 25.03 24.19
CA ASP A 193 9.51 26.12 23.20
C ASP A 193 9.32 27.46 23.91
N LEU A 194 8.43 27.49 24.90
CA LEU A 194 8.28 28.62 25.80
C LEU A 194 9.60 28.95 26.49
N ALA A 195 10.33 27.94 26.98
CA ALA A 195 11.62 28.15 27.64
C ALA A 195 12.72 28.63 26.69
N ALA A 196 12.77 28.10 25.47
CA ALA A 196 13.69 28.54 24.44
C ALA A 196 13.41 29.99 24.02
N ARG A 197 12.13 30.37 23.89
CA ARG A 197 11.68 31.75 23.59
C ARG A 197 11.91 32.72 24.75
N ALA A 198 11.80 32.25 26.00
CA ALA A 198 12.12 33.03 27.20
C ALA A 198 13.63 33.26 27.36
N GLY A 199 14.48 32.55 26.61
CA GLY A 199 15.92 32.72 26.57
C GLY A 199 16.67 32.01 27.71
N PRO A 200 18.01 31.86 27.58
CA PRO A 200 18.82 31.00 28.46
C PRO A 200 18.84 31.44 29.94
N SER A 201 18.47 32.68 30.27
CA SER A 201 18.37 33.19 31.63
C SER A 201 17.01 32.98 32.30
N SER A 202 15.90 33.02 31.54
CA SER A 202 14.53 33.03 32.10
C SER A 202 13.73 31.75 31.80
N GLY A 203 14.12 30.98 30.78
CA GLY A 203 13.48 29.72 30.42
C GLY A 203 13.44 28.66 31.53
N PRO A 204 14.56 28.40 32.24
CA PRO A 204 14.57 27.40 33.32
C PRO A 204 13.62 27.69 34.49
N GLY A 205 13.42 28.97 34.85
CA GLY A 205 12.56 29.36 35.98
C GLY A 205 11.05 29.23 35.66
N MET A 206 10.66 29.53 34.43
CA MET A 206 9.28 29.38 33.97
C MET A 206 8.87 27.91 33.81
N LEU A 207 9.77 27.05 33.29
CA LEU A 207 9.59 25.59 33.22
C LEU A 207 9.21 25.01 34.60
N LEU A 208 9.91 25.44 35.64
CA LEU A 208 9.70 24.96 37.01
C LEU A 208 8.33 25.38 37.57
N ALA A 209 7.92 26.63 37.33
CA ALA A 209 6.70 27.19 37.90
C ALA A 209 5.41 26.55 37.34
N VAL A 210 5.34 26.38 36.01
CA VAL A 210 4.17 25.78 35.34
C VAL A 210 4.06 24.28 35.63
N SER A 211 5.18 23.58 35.76
CA SER A 211 5.19 22.15 36.10
C SER A 211 4.57 21.89 37.49
N ALA A 212 4.91 22.72 38.49
CA ALA A 212 4.37 22.59 39.84
C ALA A 212 2.88 22.95 39.96
N ALA A 213 2.37 23.80 39.07
CA ALA A 213 0.94 24.15 38.99
C ALA A 213 0.09 22.94 38.54
N LEU A 214 0.55 22.21 37.51
CA LEU A 214 -0.13 21.01 37.02
C LEU A 214 -0.12 19.86 38.03
N GLU A 215 0.97 19.66 38.76
CA GLU A 215 1.07 18.59 39.75
C GLU A 215 0.00 18.73 40.84
N ARG A 216 -0.35 19.96 41.24
CA ARG A 216 -1.42 20.19 42.23
C ARG A 216 -2.81 19.93 41.68
N LEU A 217 -3.08 20.32 40.44
CA LEU A 217 -4.36 20.10 39.74
C LEU A 217 -4.77 18.61 39.73
N TYR A 218 -3.81 17.72 39.53
CA TYR A 218 -4.04 16.27 39.51
C TYR A 218 -4.19 15.63 40.90
N SER A 219 -3.93 16.38 41.98
CA SER A 219 -3.91 15.89 43.36
C SER A 219 -5.04 16.42 44.26
N GLY A 220 -5.80 17.43 43.81
CA GLY A 220 -6.96 18.02 44.52
C GLY A 220 -8.32 17.47 44.02
N ASP A 221 -9.40 17.72 44.79
CA ASP A 221 -10.75 17.13 44.68
C ASP A 221 -11.24 16.75 43.27
N ASP A 222 -11.88 15.57 43.17
CA ASP A 222 -12.09 14.81 41.92
C ASP A 222 -12.86 15.57 40.82
N ILE A 223 -12.07 16.21 39.97
CA ILE A 223 -12.45 16.97 38.77
C ILE A 223 -13.37 16.19 37.82
N THR A 224 -13.27 14.86 37.78
CA THR A 224 -14.12 14.01 36.93
C THR A 224 -15.54 13.88 37.47
N SER A 225 -15.69 13.91 38.80
CA SER A 225 -16.98 13.94 39.49
C SER A 225 -17.69 15.29 39.32
N GLU A 226 -16.95 16.40 39.33
CA GLU A 226 -17.50 17.72 39.06
C GLU A 226 -18.04 17.84 37.62
N ILE A 227 -17.29 17.31 36.66
CA ILE A 227 -17.69 17.20 35.25
C ILE A 227 -18.93 16.30 35.09
N ALA A 228 -18.96 15.13 35.76
CA ALA A 228 -20.09 14.19 35.66
C ALA A 228 -21.41 14.79 36.18
N ASN A 229 -21.35 15.45 37.33
CA ASN A 229 -22.50 16.11 37.95
C ASN A 229 -23.07 17.20 37.06
N LYS A 230 -22.21 18.08 36.55
CA LYS A 230 -22.63 19.22 35.74
C LYS A 230 -23.13 18.79 34.36
N ALA A 231 -22.62 17.68 33.83
CA ALA A 231 -23.12 17.05 32.62
C ALA A 231 -24.34 16.14 32.86
N GLY A 232 -24.78 15.84 34.09
CA GLY A 232 -25.92 14.95 34.32
C GLY A 232 -25.79 13.56 33.66
N VAL A 233 -24.56 13.04 33.63
CA VAL A 233 -24.19 11.69 33.17
C VAL A 233 -23.93 10.78 34.38
N THR A 234 -23.83 9.47 34.18
CA THR A 234 -23.61 8.53 35.30
C THR A 234 -22.30 8.87 36.04
N GLN A 235 -22.39 9.12 37.35
CA GLN A 235 -21.22 9.34 38.20
C GLN A 235 -20.24 8.17 38.08
N GLY A 236 -18.94 8.47 37.98
CA GLY A 236 -17.87 7.48 37.81
C GLY A 236 -17.67 6.97 36.37
N SER A 237 -18.37 7.51 35.37
CA SER A 237 -18.19 7.11 33.95
C SER A 237 -17.31 8.06 33.12
N VAL A 238 -16.75 9.11 33.71
CA VAL A 238 -15.97 10.18 33.03
C VAL A 238 -14.49 9.79 32.87
N THR A 239 -13.93 9.87 31.66
CA THR A 239 -12.51 9.56 31.35
C THR A 239 -11.80 10.73 30.64
N ILE A 240 -10.67 11.24 31.15
CA ILE A 240 -9.92 12.40 30.60
C ILE A 240 -8.93 12.01 29.49
N ASN A 241 -8.97 12.75 28.38
CA ASN A 241 -8.22 12.46 27.17
C ASN A 241 -7.03 13.43 26.91
N ASP A 242 -7.13 14.73 27.25
CA ASP A 242 -6.10 15.75 26.90
C ASP A 242 -6.10 16.99 27.84
N ILE A 243 -4.98 17.73 27.89
CA ILE A 243 -4.81 19.05 28.55
C ILE A 243 -4.02 20.01 27.65
N GLN A 244 -4.55 21.22 27.46
CA GLN A 244 -3.94 22.26 26.63
C GLN A 244 -3.78 23.58 27.39
N PHE A 245 -2.67 24.30 27.17
CA PHE A 245 -2.40 25.59 27.81
C PHE A 245 -2.60 26.75 26.85
N HIS A 246 -3.32 27.77 27.30
CA HIS A 246 -3.58 28.98 26.52
C HIS A 246 -3.07 30.21 27.29
N PRO A 247 -1.75 30.45 27.37
CA PRO A 247 -1.23 31.59 28.10
C PRO A 247 -1.53 32.89 27.35
N GLN A 248 -2.16 33.85 28.02
CA GLN A 248 -2.55 35.11 27.38
C GLN A 248 -1.38 36.08 27.17
N ASN A 249 -0.27 35.94 27.92
CA ASN A 249 0.94 36.78 27.76
C ASN A 249 2.20 36.12 28.34
N LEU A 250 3.19 35.79 27.49
CA LEU A 250 4.43 35.10 27.88
C LEU A 250 5.51 36.02 28.46
N MET A 251 5.51 37.30 28.11
CA MET A 251 6.48 38.27 28.63
C MET A 251 6.15 38.66 30.07
N ASN A 252 4.87 38.54 30.47
CA ASN A 252 4.36 38.78 31.83
C ASN A 252 3.61 37.55 32.36
N TRP A 253 4.18 36.36 32.13
CA TRP A 253 3.54 35.07 32.42
C TRP A 253 3.19 34.86 33.90
N GLN A 254 3.83 35.62 34.80
CA GLN A 254 3.68 35.56 36.25
C GLN A 254 2.39 36.23 36.76
N THR A 255 1.84 37.18 36.00
CA THR A 255 0.71 38.03 36.43
C THR A 255 -0.51 37.94 35.53
N SER A 256 -0.45 37.09 34.50
CA SER A 256 -1.53 36.90 33.53
C SER A 256 -2.34 35.64 33.85
N PRO A 257 -3.66 35.60 33.58
CA PRO A 257 -4.47 34.41 33.78
C PRO A 257 -4.06 33.30 32.82
N TRP A 258 -4.18 32.06 33.31
CA TRP A 258 -3.87 30.84 32.57
C TRP A 258 -5.14 30.00 32.43
N GLU A 259 -5.58 29.78 31.20
CA GLU A 259 -6.68 28.88 30.90
C GLU A 259 -6.15 27.56 30.35
N PHE A 260 -6.81 26.47 30.75
CA PHE A 260 -6.55 25.15 30.23
C PHE A 260 -7.84 24.33 30.11
N SER A 261 -7.95 23.54 29.04
CA SER A 261 -9.14 22.74 28.76
C SER A 261 -8.91 21.25 28.99
N ILE A 262 -9.93 20.54 29.49
CA ILE A 262 -9.95 19.10 29.73
C ILE A 262 -11.07 18.43 28.91
N GLN A 263 -10.72 17.42 28.10
CA GLN A 263 -11.67 16.69 27.23
C GLN A 263 -11.99 15.28 27.78
N ALA A 264 -13.27 14.84 27.80
CA ALA A 264 -13.71 13.56 28.41
C ALA A 264 -14.98 12.87 27.79
N THR A 265 -15.37 11.66 28.26
CA THR A 265 -16.53 10.83 27.79
C THR A 265 -17.32 10.12 28.91
N ALA A 266 -18.65 9.85 28.80
CA ALA A 266 -19.54 9.29 29.87
C ALA A 266 -20.89 8.61 29.41
N HIS A 267 -21.69 7.98 30.31
CA HIS A 267 -22.92 7.15 30.00
C HIS A 267 -24.29 7.77 30.44
N ASN A 268 -25.45 7.32 29.88
CA ASN A 268 -26.83 7.79 30.21
C ASN A 268 -27.53 7.08 31.39
N ALA A 269 -28.56 7.74 31.95
CA ALA A 269 -29.18 7.37 33.23
C ALA A 269 -30.48 6.51 33.18
N ASN A 270 -31.09 6.17 32.03
CA ASN A 270 -32.41 5.46 32.02
C ASN A 270 -32.61 4.44 30.84
N PRO A 271 -32.93 3.12 31.07
CA PRO A 271 -32.75 2.04 30.06
C PRO A 271 -34.01 1.43 29.38
N THR A 272 -35.24 1.92 29.56
CA THR A 272 -36.48 1.13 29.29
C THR A 272 -37.16 1.24 27.89
N ARG A 273 -36.53 1.82 26.85
CA ARG A 273 -37.09 1.85 25.46
C ARG A 273 -36.14 1.20 24.46
N VAL A 274 -36.60 0.21 23.69
CA VAL A 274 -35.81 -0.47 22.65
C VAL A 274 -36.11 0.10 21.24
N PRO A 275 -35.08 0.30 20.38
CA PRO A 275 -33.67 0.15 20.71
C PRO A 275 -33.10 1.46 21.31
N SER A 276 -32.57 1.39 22.54
CA SER A 276 -31.60 2.33 23.12
C SER A 276 -30.83 1.64 24.26
N PRO A 277 -29.55 2.00 24.50
CA PRO A 277 -29.22 3.08 25.45
C PRO A 277 -28.16 4.09 24.91
N LEU A 278 -28.38 5.40 25.13
CA LEU A 278 -27.51 6.50 24.67
C LEU A 278 -26.20 6.61 25.49
N GLY A 279 -25.06 6.94 24.87
CA GLY A 279 -23.81 7.41 25.52
C GLY A 279 -23.56 8.91 25.28
N TYR A 280 -22.60 9.54 25.98
CA TYR A 280 -22.30 10.98 25.91
C TYR A 280 -20.80 11.35 25.85
N ALA A 281 -20.44 12.42 25.13
CA ALA A 281 -19.14 13.12 25.25
C ALA A 281 -19.24 14.33 26.18
N VAL A 282 -18.15 14.70 26.89
CA VAL A 282 -18.13 15.77 27.91
C VAL A 282 -16.82 16.60 27.88
N CYS A 283 -16.89 17.92 27.78
CA CYS A 283 -15.71 18.82 27.83
C CYS A 283 -15.81 19.79 29.02
N GLY A 284 -14.71 20.01 29.76
CA GLY A 284 -14.62 20.94 30.89
C GLY A 284 -13.48 21.95 30.73
N VAL A 285 -13.77 23.26 30.87
CA VAL A 285 -12.76 24.33 30.79
C VAL A 285 -12.42 24.85 32.17
N PHE A 286 -11.12 25.02 32.46
CA PHE A 286 -10.61 25.47 33.75
C PHE A 286 -9.72 26.70 33.62
N ARG A 287 -9.73 27.55 34.66
CA ARG A 287 -8.94 28.78 34.70
C ARG A 287 -8.19 28.94 36.03
N PHE A 288 -6.93 29.38 35.94
CA PHE A 288 -6.16 29.97 37.03
C PHE A 288 -6.03 31.47 36.82
N ASP A 289 -6.25 32.26 37.87
CA ASP A 289 -6.18 33.72 37.75
C ASP A 289 -4.73 34.26 37.85
N SER A 290 -3.78 33.54 38.47
CA SER A 290 -2.33 33.90 38.48
C SER A 290 -1.42 32.74 38.95
N ILE A 291 -0.16 32.68 38.46
CA ILE A 291 0.88 31.71 38.89
C ILE A 291 2.10 32.49 39.46
N GLY A 292 2.29 32.47 40.78
CA GLY A 292 3.34 33.24 41.47
C GLY A 292 4.76 32.67 41.31
N GLU A 293 5.78 33.47 41.63
CA GLU A 293 7.17 33.02 41.58
C GLU A 293 7.47 31.90 42.61
N PRO A 294 8.35 30.95 42.27
CA PRO A 294 8.88 30.01 43.24
C PRO A 294 9.68 30.79 44.29
N THR A 295 9.26 30.70 45.55
CA THR A 295 10.08 31.22 46.65
C THR A 295 11.44 30.50 46.68
N PRO A 296 12.47 31.04 47.37
CA PRO A 296 13.75 30.34 47.54
C PRO A 296 13.62 28.93 48.15
N ALA A 297 12.47 28.62 48.76
CA ALA A 297 12.10 27.30 49.29
C ALA A 297 11.33 26.41 48.29
N GLY A 298 11.19 26.82 47.02
CA GLY A 298 10.48 26.09 45.96
C GLY A 298 8.94 26.18 46.02
N VAL A 299 8.38 26.96 46.95
CA VAL A 299 6.92 27.07 47.13
C VAL A 299 6.35 28.14 46.20
N ILE A 300 5.39 27.75 45.36
CA ILE A 300 4.68 28.60 44.40
C ILE A 300 3.26 28.91 44.92
N LYS A 301 2.83 30.18 44.89
CA LYS A 301 1.47 30.64 45.26
C LYS A 301 0.58 30.73 44.02
N GLN A 302 -0.60 30.10 44.03
CA GLN A 302 -1.53 30.05 42.91
C GLN A 302 -2.98 29.97 43.41
N SER A 303 -3.95 30.45 42.61
CA SER A 303 -5.39 30.28 42.88
C SER A 303 -5.91 28.91 42.45
N ASP A 304 -7.00 28.44 43.07
CA ASP A 304 -7.61 27.15 42.73
C ASP A 304 -8.24 27.17 41.32
N PRO A 305 -8.14 26.06 40.57
CA PRO A 305 -8.71 25.95 39.23
C PRO A 305 -10.24 25.90 39.31
N VAL A 306 -10.92 26.80 38.61
CA VAL A 306 -12.39 26.84 38.60
C VAL A 306 -12.94 26.26 37.30
N LEU A 307 -13.89 25.32 37.38
CA LEU A 307 -14.61 24.78 36.23
C LEU A 307 -15.58 25.83 35.65
N VAL A 308 -15.13 26.48 34.59
CA VAL A 308 -15.82 27.60 33.94
C VAL A 308 -17.03 27.12 33.16
N SER A 309 -16.95 25.98 32.47
CA SER A 309 -18.05 25.45 31.64
C SER A 309 -17.97 23.94 31.44
N VAL A 310 -19.13 23.29 31.22
CA VAL A 310 -19.25 21.87 30.86
C VAL A 310 -20.29 21.68 29.76
N GLU A 311 -19.95 20.94 28.71
CA GLU A 311 -20.83 20.64 27.56
C GLU A 311 -21.07 19.14 27.40
N ARG A 312 -22.28 18.71 26.94
CA ARG A 312 -22.70 17.28 26.84
C ARG A 312 -23.52 16.95 25.58
N THR A 313 -23.27 15.78 24.95
CA THR A 313 -23.91 15.38 23.67
C THR A 313 -24.29 13.86 23.51
N PRO A 314 -25.55 13.45 23.16
CA PRO A 314 -26.05 12.04 23.09
C PRO A 314 -25.75 11.19 21.80
N LEU A 315 -25.90 9.84 21.84
CA LEU A 315 -25.64 8.84 20.74
C LEU A 315 -26.79 7.79 20.43
N VAL A 316 -27.35 7.63 19.19
CA VAL A 316 -28.51 6.73 18.77
C VAL A 316 -28.14 5.56 17.79
N THR A 317 -28.84 4.40 17.80
CA THR A 317 -28.57 3.14 17.02
C THR A 317 -29.60 2.67 15.96
N HIS A 318 -29.47 3.11 14.70
CA HIS A 318 -29.54 2.37 13.39
C HIS A 318 -28.97 3.30 12.31
N ALA A 319 -27.92 3.99 12.72
CA ALA A 319 -27.16 4.89 11.93
C ALA A 319 -25.93 4.16 11.40
N ALA A 320 -25.42 4.54 10.24
CA ALA A 320 -23.98 4.48 10.10
C ALA A 320 -23.41 5.29 11.31
N PRO A 321 -22.55 4.68 12.16
CA PRO A 321 -21.96 5.41 13.28
C PRO A 321 -21.33 6.71 12.78
N GLN A 322 -21.23 7.73 13.63
CA GLN A 322 -20.61 9.02 13.31
C GLN A 322 -19.37 8.84 12.42
N GLY A 323 -19.41 9.45 11.23
CA GLY A 323 -18.33 9.37 10.24
C GLY A 323 -18.22 8.07 9.45
N LYS A 324 -19.26 7.22 9.44
CA LYS A 324 -19.40 6.08 8.53
C LYS A 324 -20.48 6.35 7.47
N ALA A 325 -20.34 5.76 6.29
CA ALA A 325 -21.37 5.81 5.23
C ALA A 325 -21.44 4.51 4.44
N PHE A 326 -22.60 4.22 3.85
CA PHE A 326 -22.79 3.11 2.92
C PHE A 326 -22.29 3.51 1.52
N VAL A 327 -21.47 2.66 0.89
CA VAL A 327 -20.91 2.87 -0.46
C VAL A 327 -20.96 1.60 -1.30
N PHE A 328 -20.90 1.70 -2.63
CA PHE A 328 -20.76 0.52 -3.50
C PHE A 328 -19.34 -0.05 -3.43
N ALA A 329 -19.11 -0.99 -2.50
CA ALA A 329 -17.85 -1.70 -2.40
C ALA A 329 -17.60 -2.63 -3.62
N ARG A 330 -18.68 -3.08 -4.26
CA ARG A 330 -18.67 -3.84 -5.52
C ARG A 330 -19.53 -3.11 -6.55
N THR A 331 -19.06 -3.08 -7.80
CA THR A 331 -19.84 -2.54 -8.91
C THR A 331 -21.11 -3.38 -9.11
N PRO A 332 -22.32 -2.79 -9.00
CA PRO A 332 -23.56 -3.51 -9.26
C PRO A 332 -23.63 -3.98 -10.72
N PRO A 333 -24.24 -5.13 -11.02
CA PRO A 333 -24.53 -5.51 -12.39
C PRO A 333 -25.62 -4.59 -12.98
N GLY A 334 -25.41 -4.10 -14.20
CA GLY A 334 -26.38 -3.23 -14.89
C GLY A 334 -27.72 -3.91 -15.20
N TRP A 335 -27.78 -5.26 -15.17
CA TRP A 335 -28.96 -6.07 -15.53
C TRP A 335 -28.97 -7.41 -14.78
N ALA A 336 -30.15 -8.00 -14.57
CA ALA A 336 -30.32 -9.37 -14.07
C ALA A 336 -31.26 -10.08 -15.05
N ALA A 337 -30.78 -11.14 -15.69
CA ALA A 337 -31.64 -12.00 -16.49
C ALA A 337 -32.62 -12.72 -15.56
N PRO A 338 -33.90 -12.86 -15.93
CA PRO A 338 -34.63 -14.07 -15.62
C PRO A 338 -33.83 -15.28 -16.13
N ALA A 339 -33.80 -16.39 -15.38
CA ALA A 339 -33.07 -17.58 -15.80
C ALA A 339 -33.51 -18.02 -17.20
N GLY A 340 -32.56 -18.07 -18.15
CA GLY A 340 -32.81 -18.52 -19.53
C GLY A 340 -32.98 -17.42 -20.59
N GLU A 341 -32.98 -16.13 -20.22
CA GLU A 341 -33.09 -15.03 -21.20
C GLU A 341 -31.73 -14.43 -21.60
N ALA A 342 -31.61 -14.01 -22.87
CA ALA A 342 -30.44 -13.32 -23.38
C ALA A 342 -30.41 -11.84 -22.96
N TYR A 343 -29.21 -11.28 -22.77
CA TYR A 343 -29.04 -9.86 -22.41
C TYR A 343 -29.61 -8.94 -23.49
N ASP A 344 -30.58 -8.09 -23.12
CA ASP A 344 -31.08 -7.04 -24.00
C ASP A 344 -30.08 -5.87 -24.07
N TRP A 345 -29.30 -5.86 -25.16
CA TRP A 345 -28.33 -4.82 -25.46
C TRP A 345 -28.94 -3.44 -25.72
N SER A 346 -30.28 -3.29 -25.77
CA SER A 346 -30.96 -2.01 -25.93
C SER A 346 -31.23 -1.29 -24.59
N GLY A 347 -31.29 -2.01 -23.47
CA GLY A 347 -31.52 -1.47 -22.11
C GLY A 347 -30.35 -0.72 -21.47
N ARG A 348 -29.36 -0.29 -22.29
CA ARG A 348 -28.05 0.27 -21.89
C ARG A 348 -28.20 1.43 -20.89
N ARG A 349 -28.12 1.16 -19.58
CA ARG A 349 -27.86 2.12 -18.47
C ARG A 349 -28.10 1.44 -17.10
N PRO A 350 -27.56 1.96 -15.99
CA PRO A 350 -28.00 1.57 -14.66
C PRO A 350 -29.43 2.06 -14.38
N THR A 351 -30.44 1.31 -14.83
CA THR A 351 -31.88 1.61 -14.69
C THR A 351 -32.49 1.02 -13.41
N ARG A 352 -31.69 0.30 -12.60
CA ARG A 352 -32.14 -0.38 -11.37
C ARG A 352 -32.71 0.62 -10.35
N ASP A 353 -33.77 0.22 -9.67
CA ASP A 353 -34.32 0.96 -8.53
C ASP A 353 -33.33 0.99 -7.35
N ASP A 354 -33.48 1.99 -6.47
CA ASP A 354 -32.58 2.18 -5.33
C ASP A 354 -32.61 0.99 -4.36
N GLY A 355 -33.76 0.32 -4.20
CA GLY A 355 -33.89 -0.86 -3.33
C GLY A 355 -33.07 -2.07 -3.78
N VAL A 356 -32.82 -2.20 -5.09
CA VAL A 356 -31.90 -3.22 -5.63
C VAL A 356 -30.44 -2.77 -5.52
N LEU A 357 -30.15 -1.50 -5.75
CA LEU A 357 -28.80 -0.94 -5.59
C LEU A 357 -28.31 -1.05 -4.13
N ASP A 358 -29.20 -0.89 -3.17
CA ASP A 358 -28.92 -1.00 -1.74
C ASP A 358 -28.30 -2.33 -1.33
N ARG A 359 -28.61 -3.42 -2.04
CA ARG A 359 -28.05 -4.75 -1.78
C ARG A 359 -26.55 -4.84 -2.07
N PHE A 360 -25.99 -3.88 -2.81
CA PHE A 360 -24.57 -3.82 -3.17
C PHE A 360 -23.79 -2.82 -2.31
N ARG A 361 -24.46 -2.12 -1.38
CA ARG A 361 -23.82 -1.17 -0.48
C ARG A 361 -23.15 -1.89 0.69
N SER A 362 -22.04 -1.34 1.15
CA SER A 362 -21.33 -1.82 2.34
C SER A 362 -20.91 -0.63 3.18
N LEU A 363 -20.93 -0.81 4.50
CA LEU A 363 -20.54 0.24 5.43
C LEU A 363 -19.03 0.49 5.32
N PHE A 364 -18.66 1.75 5.17
CA PHE A 364 -17.29 2.23 5.12
C PHE A 364 -17.11 3.32 6.19
N GLU A 365 -16.00 3.26 6.90
CA GLU A 365 -15.62 4.27 7.90
C GLU A 365 -14.79 5.35 7.22
N LEU A 366 -15.33 6.56 7.14
CA LEU A 366 -14.68 7.72 6.51
C LEU A 366 -13.83 8.48 7.53
N ALA A 367 -14.36 8.72 8.74
CA ALA A 367 -13.70 9.45 9.82
C ALA A 367 -14.34 9.11 11.17
N PRO A 368 -13.73 9.47 12.30
CA PRO A 368 -14.40 9.37 13.61
C PRO A 368 -15.46 10.47 13.84
N SER A 369 -15.52 11.50 12.98
CA SER A 369 -16.38 12.69 13.12
C SER A 369 -17.61 12.68 12.21
N ALA A 370 -18.68 13.39 12.59
CA ALA A 370 -19.90 13.52 11.77
C ALA A 370 -19.67 14.43 10.57
N HIS A 371 -18.88 15.49 10.77
CA HIS A 371 -18.40 16.34 9.71
C HIS A 371 -17.11 15.74 9.17
N VAL A 372 -17.17 15.31 7.92
CA VAL A 372 -16.03 14.70 7.24
C VAL A 372 -15.66 15.58 6.07
N ASP A 373 -14.47 16.15 6.14
CA ASP A 373 -13.82 16.73 4.99
C ASP A 373 -13.33 15.59 4.10
N LEU A 374 -13.82 15.57 2.86
CA LEU A 374 -13.54 14.49 1.93
C LEU A 374 -12.15 14.64 1.30
N GLU A 375 -11.11 14.53 2.13
CA GLU A 375 -9.70 14.63 1.74
C GLU A 375 -8.83 13.54 2.39
N SER A 376 -7.73 13.24 1.72
CA SER A 376 -6.73 12.29 2.20
C SER A 376 -5.38 12.66 1.58
N ASP A 377 -4.29 12.11 2.14
CA ASP A 377 -2.96 12.33 1.56
C ASP A 377 -2.91 11.87 0.09
N GLY A 378 -2.72 12.85 -0.79
CA GLY A 378 -2.69 12.75 -2.25
C GLY A 378 -3.88 13.35 -3.00
N PHE A 379 -5.03 13.61 -2.35
CA PHE A 379 -6.21 14.16 -3.04
C PHE A 379 -7.26 14.78 -2.11
N ARG A 380 -8.09 15.67 -2.66
CA ARG A 380 -9.34 16.13 -2.02
C ARG A 380 -10.51 16.16 -3.00
N VAL A 381 -11.70 15.93 -2.48
CA VAL A 381 -12.95 16.10 -3.22
C VAL A 381 -13.41 17.54 -3.07
N CYS A 382 -13.60 18.24 -4.19
CA CYS A 382 -13.94 19.66 -4.20
C CYS A 382 -15.46 19.87 -4.29
N VAL A 383 -15.94 20.98 -3.73
CA VAL A 383 -17.30 21.47 -3.96
C VAL A 383 -17.47 21.89 -5.43
N CYS A 384 -18.67 21.69 -5.95
CA CYS A 384 -19.05 21.86 -7.34
C CYS A 384 -20.27 22.81 -7.48
N PRO A 385 -20.18 24.08 -7.02
CA PRO A 385 -21.34 25.00 -6.90
C PRO A 385 -22.10 25.26 -8.21
N GLY A 386 -21.42 25.14 -9.36
CA GLY A 386 -22.04 25.30 -10.69
C GLY A 386 -22.70 24.04 -11.25
N TYR A 387 -22.54 22.87 -10.60
CA TYR A 387 -22.95 21.57 -11.16
C TYR A 387 -23.70 20.67 -10.16
N ALA A 388 -23.51 20.87 -8.86
CA ALA A 388 -24.20 20.16 -7.79
C ALA A 388 -25.07 21.18 -7.00
N PRO A 389 -26.41 21.07 -7.02
CA PRO A 389 -27.29 22.00 -6.32
C PRO A 389 -27.02 22.10 -4.81
N GLU A 390 -26.55 21.01 -4.19
CA GLU A 390 -26.19 20.96 -2.75
C GLU A 390 -24.97 21.82 -2.40
N ASP A 391 -24.18 22.25 -3.40
CA ASP A 391 -23.01 23.12 -3.23
C ASP A 391 -23.30 24.58 -3.58
N ALA A 392 -24.54 24.91 -3.97
CA ALA A 392 -24.89 26.28 -4.36
C ALA A 392 -24.54 27.28 -3.25
N GLY A 393 -23.81 28.34 -3.61
CA GLY A 393 -23.35 29.36 -2.67
C GLY A 393 -22.04 29.05 -1.93
N GLN A 394 -21.45 27.86 -2.10
CA GLN A 394 -20.13 27.54 -1.55
C GLN A 394 -18.99 28.03 -2.47
N PRO A 395 -17.83 28.45 -1.93
CA PRO A 395 -16.70 28.88 -2.75
C PRO A 395 -16.14 27.72 -3.59
N PRO A 396 -15.92 27.87 -4.91
CA PRO A 396 -15.35 26.81 -5.73
C PRO A 396 -13.94 26.41 -5.23
N LEU A 397 -13.54 25.16 -5.51
CA LEU A 397 -12.23 24.58 -5.15
C LEU A 397 -12.01 24.28 -3.66
N THR A 398 -12.95 24.61 -2.76
CA THR A 398 -12.85 24.20 -1.36
C THR A 398 -13.16 22.71 -1.20
N THR A 399 -12.61 22.09 -0.15
CA THR A 399 -12.90 20.70 0.20
C THR A 399 -14.39 20.54 0.48
N LYS A 400 -15.01 19.48 -0.04
CA LYS A 400 -16.40 19.12 0.21
C LYS A 400 -16.49 18.50 1.60
N THR A 401 -17.19 19.19 2.50
CA THR A 401 -17.57 18.64 3.80
C THR A 401 -18.92 17.93 3.67
N VAL A 402 -19.01 16.72 4.19
CA VAL A 402 -20.27 15.99 4.33
C VAL A 402 -20.63 15.83 5.80
N HIS A 403 -21.91 15.94 6.10
CA HIS A 403 -22.44 15.68 7.43
C HIS A 403 -23.09 14.29 7.46
N LEU A 404 -22.49 13.37 8.21
CA LEU A 404 -22.90 11.99 8.43
C LEU A 404 -23.35 11.80 9.90
N PRO A 405 -24.47 12.42 10.32
CA PRO A 405 -24.96 12.28 11.68
C PRO A 405 -25.52 10.87 11.91
N ASN A 406 -25.55 10.47 13.18
CA ASN A 406 -26.13 9.21 13.59
C ASN A 406 -27.64 9.15 13.18
N GLY A 407 -27.95 8.61 12.00
CA GLY A 407 -29.31 8.18 11.64
C GLY A 407 -29.72 8.40 10.18
N HIS A 408 -28.88 9.02 9.34
CA HIS A 408 -29.26 9.35 7.95
C HIS A 408 -28.51 8.49 6.94
N ASP A 409 -29.25 7.62 6.23
CA ASP A 409 -28.70 6.81 5.15
C ASP A 409 -28.64 7.60 3.83
N LEU A 410 -27.46 7.65 3.21
CA LEU A 410 -27.23 8.32 1.93
C LEU A 410 -27.73 7.46 0.77
N GLN A 411 -28.84 7.87 0.18
CA GLN A 411 -29.42 7.20 -0.98
C GLN A 411 -28.50 7.29 -2.21
N PRO A 412 -28.40 6.23 -3.06
CA PRO A 412 -27.47 6.19 -4.19
C PRO A 412 -27.55 7.37 -5.17
N ARG A 413 -28.75 7.89 -5.37
CA ARG A 413 -29.06 8.95 -6.35
C ARG A 413 -29.09 10.34 -5.73
N ARG A 414 -27.97 10.69 -5.09
CA ARG A 414 -27.71 11.99 -4.46
C ARG A 414 -26.28 12.45 -4.76
N ASP A 415 -26.10 13.76 -4.92
CA ASP A 415 -24.80 14.38 -5.14
C ASP A 415 -23.84 14.13 -3.97
N THR A 416 -24.33 14.20 -2.72
CA THR A 416 -23.56 13.78 -1.55
C THR A 416 -23.11 12.31 -1.60
N PHE A 417 -23.92 11.38 -2.14
CA PHE A 417 -23.49 9.99 -2.33
C PHE A 417 -22.43 9.85 -3.41
N SER A 418 -22.51 10.66 -4.48
CA SER A 418 -21.47 10.74 -5.51
C SER A 418 -20.14 11.27 -4.95
N ALA A 419 -20.17 12.31 -4.10
CA ALA A 419 -19.00 12.86 -3.43
C ALA A 419 -18.33 11.83 -2.50
N VAL A 420 -19.12 11.14 -1.67
CA VAL A 420 -18.66 10.07 -0.78
C VAL A 420 -18.09 8.88 -1.58
N SER A 421 -18.70 8.54 -2.72
CA SER A 421 -18.20 7.48 -3.60
C SER A 421 -16.88 7.85 -4.30
N ALA A 422 -16.73 9.11 -4.72
CA ALA A 422 -15.47 9.63 -5.26
C ALA A 422 -14.36 9.51 -4.22
N TYR A 423 -14.62 9.96 -2.99
CA TYR A 423 -13.69 9.83 -1.87
C TYR A 423 -13.30 8.38 -1.61
N PHE A 424 -14.28 7.48 -1.43
CA PHE A 424 -14.03 6.08 -1.13
C PHE A 424 -13.17 5.37 -2.19
N ASN A 425 -13.49 5.58 -3.47
CA ASN A 425 -12.78 4.91 -4.56
C ASN A 425 -11.35 5.45 -4.73
N CYS A 426 -11.14 6.77 -4.62
CA CYS A 426 -9.80 7.36 -4.60
C CYS A 426 -9.01 6.87 -3.37
N PHE A 427 -9.61 6.92 -2.18
CA PHE A 427 -8.99 6.45 -0.94
C PHE A 427 -8.49 5.01 -1.05
N ARG A 428 -9.26 4.11 -1.65
CA ARG A 428 -8.85 2.71 -1.84
C ARG A 428 -7.61 2.57 -2.71
N LEU A 429 -7.49 3.34 -3.78
CA LEU A 429 -6.35 3.31 -4.71
C LEU A 429 -5.10 3.94 -4.07
N PHE A 430 -5.23 5.10 -3.43
CA PHE A 430 -4.16 5.74 -2.67
C PHE A 430 -3.69 4.88 -1.48
N ARG A 431 -4.60 4.18 -0.80
CA ARG A 431 -4.26 3.22 0.26
C ARG A 431 -3.54 1.99 -0.30
N LEU A 432 -3.90 1.53 -1.50
CA LEU A 432 -3.22 0.41 -2.15
C LEU A 432 -1.78 0.79 -2.52
N MET A 433 -1.58 1.97 -3.12
CA MET A 433 -0.27 2.56 -3.36
C MET A 433 0.61 2.58 -2.10
N LYS A 434 0.08 3.08 -0.98
CA LYS A 434 0.80 3.10 0.31
C LYS A 434 1.15 1.70 0.82
N ARG A 435 0.24 0.72 0.67
CA ARG A 435 0.48 -0.68 1.07
C ARG A 435 1.58 -1.34 0.23
N PHE A 436 1.75 -0.92 -1.01
CA PHE A 436 2.85 -1.33 -1.88
C PHE A 436 4.18 -0.65 -1.54
N GLY A 437 4.21 0.29 -0.59
CA GLY A 437 5.39 1.12 -0.34
C GLY A 437 5.61 2.18 -1.44
N LEU A 438 4.57 2.54 -2.19
CA LEU A 438 4.62 3.47 -3.32
C LEU A 438 3.74 4.71 -3.06
N PRO A 439 4.03 5.56 -2.05
CA PRO A 439 3.20 6.72 -1.71
C PRO A 439 3.15 7.76 -2.84
N PRO A 440 2.12 8.63 -2.87
CA PRO A 440 1.85 9.58 -3.96
C PRO A 440 3.02 10.48 -4.35
N HIS A 441 3.84 10.91 -3.38
CA HIS A 441 4.97 11.80 -3.65
C HIS A 441 6.05 11.17 -4.56
N LEU A 442 6.12 9.84 -4.67
CA LEU A 442 7.00 9.17 -5.65
C LEU A 442 6.54 9.40 -7.10
N PHE A 443 5.25 9.69 -7.28
CA PHE A 443 4.66 10.00 -8.56
C PHE A 443 4.64 11.49 -8.82
N ASN A 444 4.37 12.36 -7.84
CA ASN A 444 4.18 13.82 -8.02
C ASN A 444 5.48 14.60 -8.37
N VAL A 445 6.16 14.20 -9.44
CA VAL A 445 7.39 14.80 -9.98
C VAL A 445 7.06 16.01 -10.84
N ARG A 446 6.03 15.91 -11.68
CA ARG A 446 5.67 16.90 -12.71
C ARG A 446 4.38 17.65 -12.42
N ALA A 447 3.64 17.27 -11.40
CA ALA A 447 2.43 17.96 -10.95
C ALA A 447 2.51 18.32 -9.46
N GLN A 448 1.55 19.10 -8.98
CA GLN A 448 1.40 19.39 -7.56
C GLN A 448 1.06 18.12 -6.75
N PRO A 449 1.39 18.09 -5.45
CA PRO A 449 1.19 16.89 -4.62
C PRO A 449 -0.27 16.43 -4.48
N GLU A 450 -1.20 17.38 -4.58
CA GLU A 450 -2.62 17.16 -4.35
C GLU A 450 -3.39 17.14 -5.67
N MET A 451 -4.16 16.07 -5.89
CA MET A 451 -5.14 15.98 -6.97
C MET A 451 -6.50 16.53 -6.52
N LEU A 452 -7.10 17.40 -7.33
CA LEU A 452 -8.45 17.93 -7.11
C LEU A 452 -9.48 17.04 -7.79
N VAL A 453 -10.43 16.50 -7.02
CA VAL A 453 -11.49 15.61 -7.53
C VAL A 453 -12.83 16.33 -7.54
N PHE A 454 -13.33 16.64 -8.72
CA PHE A 454 -14.65 17.25 -8.91
C PHE A 454 -15.68 16.15 -9.16
N TYR A 455 -16.47 15.84 -8.13
CA TYR A 455 -17.45 14.75 -8.16
C TYR A 455 -18.66 15.02 -9.07
N ARG A 456 -18.84 16.28 -9.51
CA ARG A 456 -19.78 16.75 -10.54
C ARG A 456 -19.18 17.90 -11.34
N TYR A 457 -18.88 17.70 -12.63
CA TYR A 457 -18.24 18.73 -13.45
C TYR A 457 -18.54 18.62 -14.95
N GLY A 458 -18.34 19.71 -15.68
CA GLY A 458 -18.47 19.78 -17.14
C GLY A 458 -17.24 19.23 -17.88
N ILE A 459 -17.47 18.47 -18.95
CA ILE A 459 -16.39 17.79 -19.71
C ILE A 459 -16.12 18.53 -21.03
N SER A 460 -14.83 18.76 -21.34
CA SER A 460 -14.41 19.52 -22.53
C SER A 460 -13.05 19.05 -23.05
N PRO A 461 -12.84 18.94 -24.39
CA PRO A 461 -13.77 19.28 -25.47
C PRO A 461 -14.94 18.27 -25.59
N GLY A 462 -16.09 18.72 -26.09
CA GLY A 462 -17.29 17.89 -26.28
C GLY A 462 -18.61 18.57 -25.85
N PRO A 463 -19.77 17.94 -26.13
CA PRO A 463 -21.08 18.49 -25.80
C PRO A 463 -21.38 18.54 -24.28
N GLY A 464 -20.53 17.92 -23.45
CA GLY A 464 -20.72 17.76 -22.00
C GLY A 464 -20.39 18.98 -21.13
N LYS A 465 -20.30 20.19 -21.70
CA LYS A 465 -19.93 21.43 -20.96
C LYS A 465 -20.84 21.72 -19.77
N SER A 466 -22.08 21.22 -19.79
CA SER A 466 -23.08 21.38 -18.73
C SER A 466 -22.97 20.35 -17.59
N GLY A 467 -22.04 19.41 -17.65
CA GLY A 467 -21.93 18.28 -16.69
C GLY A 467 -23.05 17.24 -16.84
N ARG A 468 -23.94 17.38 -17.83
CA ARG A 468 -24.99 16.42 -18.18
C ARG A 468 -24.51 15.46 -19.26
N THR A 469 -23.46 14.72 -18.96
CA THR A 469 -22.89 13.72 -19.87
C THR A 469 -22.47 12.47 -19.10
N VAL A 470 -22.44 11.32 -19.77
CA VAL A 470 -21.87 10.10 -19.22
C VAL A 470 -20.38 10.05 -19.55
N ASN A 471 -19.55 10.64 -18.69
CA ASN A 471 -18.12 10.71 -18.92
C ASN A 471 -17.32 11.06 -17.64
N ALA A 472 -16.00 10.90 -17.70
CA ALA A 472 -15.02 11.39 -16.75
C ALA A 472 -13.76 11.88 -17.50
N GLN A 473 -12.94 12.72 -16.86
CA GLN A 473 -11.76 13.28 -17.51
C GLN A 473 -10.72 13.78 -16.49
N VAL A 474 -9.47 13.36 -16.64
CA VAL A 474 -8.31 14.02 -16.00
C VAL A 474 -7.75 15.17 -16.86
N LYS A 475 -7.37 16.29 -16.22
CA LYS A 475 -6.70 17.43 -16.86
C LYS A 475 -5.53 17.93 -16.03
N LEU A 476 -4.57 18.56 -16.71
CA LEU A 476 -3.53 19.39 -16.09
C LEU A 476 -3.95 20.86 -16.22
N ASP A 477 -4.06 21.55 -15.08
CA ASP A 477 -4.23 23.00 -15.06
C ASP A 477 -2.86 23.67 -14.98
N CYS A 478 -2.41 24.20 -16.12
CA CYS A 478 -1.13 24.90 -16.25
C CYS A 478 -1.22 26.41 -15.97
N LYS A 479 -2.38 26.92 -15.53
CA LYS A 479 -2.57 28.36 -15.27
C LYS A 479 -1.96 28.81 -13.94
N THR A 480 -1.69 27.89 -13.03
CA THR A 480 -1.00 28.16 -11.76
C THR A 480 0.49 28.40 -12.01
N GLN A 481 1.08 29.42 -11.38
CA GLN A 481 2.55 29.56 -11.37
C GLN A 481 3.17 28.33 -10.67
N GLY A 482 4.10 27.63 -11.33
CA GLY A 482 4.75 26.43 -10.81
C GLY A 482 4.31 25.14 -11.51
N LYS A 483 4.32 24.02 -10.79
CA LYS A 483 3.86 22.73 -11.33
C LYS A 483 2.34 22.78 -11.57
N PRO A 484 1.83 22.16 -12.65
CA PRO A 484 0.40 22.08 -12.91
C PRO A 484 -0.35 21.29 -11.83
N VAL A 485 -1.61 21.66 -11.61
CA VAL A 485 -2.54 20.92 -10.74
C VAL A 485 -3.25 19.84 -11.54
N ILE A 486 -3.45 18.65 -10.97
CA ILE A 486 -4.24 17.58 -11.61
C ILE A 486 -5.70 17.71 -11.20
N HIS A 487 -6.60 17.84 -12.17
CA HIS A 487 -8.06 17.84 -11.96
C HIS A 487 -8.65 16.53 -12.47
N MET A 488 -9.29 15.75 -11.60
CA MET A 488 -10.16 14.64 -11.98
C MET A 488 -11.61 15.12 -12.01
N ASN A 489 -12.16 15.26 -13.22
CA ASN A 489 -13.51 15.77 -13.45
C ASN A 489 -14.48 14.60 -13.70
N LEU A 490 -15.50 14.47 -12.86
CA LEU A 490 -16.47 13.37 -12.93
C LEU A 490 -17.85 13.93 -13.29
N ALA A 491 -18.55 13.27 -14.23
CA ALA A 491 -19.92 13.62 -14.59
C ALA A 491 -20.92 12.53 -14.14
N LEU A 492 -21.89 12.18 -14.98
CA LEU A 492 -22.98 11.28 -14.64
C LEU A 492 -22.73 9.83 -15.07
N ALA A 493 -23.36 8.88 -14.39
CA ALA A 493 -23.42 7.48 -14.80
C ALA A 493 -24.61 7.20 -15.73
N GLU A 494 -25.64 8.06 -15.70
CA GLU A 494 -26.86 7.92 -16.50
C GLU A 494 -27.58 9.28 -16.69
N LEU A 495 -28.40 9.38 -17.75
CA LEU A 495 -29.14 10.60 -18.11
C LEU A 495 -30.67 10.44 -18.01
N THR A 496 -31.20 9.24 -17.73
CA THR A 496 -32.62 8.89 -17.92
C THR A 496 -33.60 9.60 -16.97
N LYS A 497 -33.12 10.12 -15.84
CA LYS A 497 -33.99 10.84 -14.89
C LYS A 497 -34.25 12.31 -15.26
N TRP A 498 -33.47 12.92 -16.16
CA TRP A 498 -33.72 14.28 -16.66
C TRP A 498 -34.74 14.32 -17.80
N ASP A 499 -34.95 13.21 -18.49
CA ASP A 499 -35.88 13.10 -19.63
C ASP A 499 -37.35 12.86 -19.18
N ARG A 500 -37.64 12.96 -17.88
CA ARG A 500 -39.01 12.80 -17.34
C ARG A 500 -39.74 14.15 -17.37
N PRO A 501 -41.02 14.21 -17.79
CA PRO A 501 -41.86 15.36 -17.50
C PRO A 501 -42.11 15.37 -15.98
N ASP A 502 -41.70 16.45 -15.30
CA ASP A 502 -41.76 16.68 -13.84
C ASP A 502 -40.99 15.68 -12.94
N PRO A 503 -39.64 15.67 -12.98
CA PRO A 503 -38.85 14.93 -12.01
C PRO A 503 -38.98 15.60 -10.62
N PRO A 504 -39.23 14.83 -9.53
CA PRO A 504 -39.20 15.39 -8.17
C PRO A 504 -37.84 15.98 -7.81
N ASP A 505 -37.79 17.06 -7.02
CA ASP A 505 -36.54 17.77 -6.61
C ASP A 505 -35.48 16.86 -5.95
N TRP A 506 -35.91 15.72 -5.41
CA TRP A 506 -35.03 14.74 -4.75
C TRP A 506 -34.42 13.68 -5.68
N ALA A 507 -34.85 13.59 -6.95
CA ALA A 507 -34.48 12.52 -7.87
C ALA A 507 -33.33 12.91 -8.81
N GLN A 508 -32.11 13.00 -8.27
CA GLN A 508 -30.90 13.26 -9.07
C GLN A 508 -30.45 11.99 -9.82
N PRO A 509 -29.68 12.08 -10.94
CA PRO A 509 -29.11 10.90 -11.58
C PRO A 509 -27.92 10.37 -10.79
N LEU A 510 -27.61 9.10 -11.03
CA LEU A 510 -26.43 8.46 -10.47
C LEU A 510 -25.14 9.12 -10.99
N GLY A 511 -24.20 9.45 -10.10
CA GLY A 511 -22.89 9.99 -10.47
C GLY A 511 -21.92 8.89 -10.94
N ILE A 512 -21.02 9.21 -11.89
CA ILE A 512 -20.05 8.23 -12.43
C ILE A 512 -19.03 7.76 -11.38
N ALA A 513 -18.81 8.59 -10.35
CA ALA A 513 -17.97 8.31 -9.19
C ALA A 513 -18.38 7.06 -8.39
N THR A 514 -19.62 6.61 -8.56
CA THR A 514 -20.16 5.38 -7.95
C THR A 514 -19.58 4.10 -8.58
N SER A 515 -18.92 4.21 -9.74
CA SER A 515 -18.20 3.12 -10.38
C SER A 515 -16.71 3.17 -10.06
N GLY A 516 -16.26 2.29 -9.15
CA GLY A 516 -14.82 2.13 -8.87
C GLY A 516 -13.98 1.78 -10.10
N ARG A 517 -14.57 1.14 -11.12
CA ARG A 517 -13.92 0.88 -12.42
C ARG A 517 -13.60 2.17 -13.19
N TRP A 518 -14.50 3.16 -13.17
CA TRP A 518 -14.25 4.45 -13.80
C TRP A 518 -13.20 5.24 -13.04
N ILE A 519 -13.24 5.23 -11.70
CA ILE A 519 -12.19 5.86 -10.89
C ILE A 519 -10.83 5.19 -11.13
N GLY A 520 -10.77 3.86 -11.24
CA GLY A 520 -9.54 3.15 -11.59
C GLY A 520 -8.96 3.55 -12.95
N HIS A 521 -9.83 3.88 -13.92
CA HIS A 521 -9.41 4.40 -15.22
C HIS A 521 -8.75 5.77 -15.11
N GLU A 522 -9.45 6.72 -14.51
CA GLU A 522 -8.93 8.09 -14.30
C GLU A 522 -7.67 8.09 -13.42
N PHE A 523 -7.55 7.11 -12.52
CA PHE A 523 -6.34 6.92 -11.73
C PHE A 523 -5.12 6.55 -12.57
N GLY A 524 -5.30 5.82 -13.66
CA GLY A 524 -4.24 5.56 -14.64
C GLY A 524 -3.67 6.87 -15.19
N HIS A 525 -4.54 7.82 -15.56
CA HIS A 525 -4.12 9.15 -15.98
C HIS A 525 -3.45 9.96 -14.86
N TYR A 526 -3.92 9.85 -13.60
CA TYR A 526 -3.24 10.47 -12.46
C TYR A 526 -1.78 10.01 -12.34
N LEU A 527 -1.52 8.71 -12.43
CA LEU A 527 -0.16 8.17 -12.32
C LEU A 527 0.78 8.75 -13.39
N LEU A 528 0.30 8.86 -14.63
CA LEU A 528 1.07 9.46 -15.73
C LEU A 528 1.24 10.97 -15.58
N ALA A 529 0.16 11.67 -15.24
CA ALA A 529 0.16 13.12 -15.11
C ALA A 529 1.12 13.56 -13.99
N ALA A 530 1.05 12.89 -12.85
CA ALA A 530 1.91 13.14 -11.72
C ALA A 530 3.38 12.87 -12.08
N ARG A 531 3.67 11.71 -12.70
CA ARG A 531 5.02 11.22 -12.92
C ARG A 531 5.73 11.82 -14.13
N LEU A 532 5.02 11.87 -15.24
CA LEU A 532 5.55 12.18 -16.57
C LEU A 532 5.11 13.56 -17.04
N GLY A 533 4.10 14.18 -16.42
CA GLY A 533 3.54 15.46 -16.86
C GLY A 533 2.70 15.33 -18.12
N GLN A 534 2.26 14.10 -18.44
CA GLN A 534 1.46 13.77 -19.60
C GLN A 534 0.26 12.93 -19.17
N LEU A 535 -0.84 13.05 -19.90
CA LEU A 535 -2.05 12.28 -19.59
C LEU A 535 -2.02 10.88 -20.21
N GLU A 536 -1.20 10.65 -21.22
CA GLU A 536 -1.18 9.41 -22.00
C GLU A 536 0.26 8.88 -22.15
N PHE A 537 0.39 7.59 -22.43
CA PHE A 537 1.65 7.06 -22.95
C PHE A 537 1.76 7.37 -24.44
N ASP A 538 2.97 7.47 -24.95
CA ASP A 538 3.18 7.68 -26.39
C ASP A 538 2.64 6.52 -27.26
N PHE A 539 2.51 5.32 -26.68
CA PHE A 539 2.02 4.11 -27.35
C PHE A 539 0.59 3.71 -26.97
N ALA A 540 0.01 4.27 -25.90
CA ALA A 540 -1.32 3.89 -25.40
C ALA A 540 -2.00 5.02 -24.62
N HIS A 541 -3.34 5.07 -24.65
CA HIS A 541 -4.11 6.10 -23.94
C HIS A 541 -3.76 6.17 -22.45
N SER A 542 -3.82 5.05 -21.72
CA SER A 542 -3.22 4.87 -20.39
C SER A 542 -3.27 3.39 -20.00
N ALA A 543 -2.91 3.05 -18.77
CA ALA A 543 -3.18 1.73 -18.17
C ALA A 543 -4.51 1.69 -17.38
N GLY A 544 -5.38 2.69 -17.56
CA GLY A 544 -6.60 2.88 -16.78
C GLY A 544 -7.58 1.72 -16.90
N ASP A 545 -7.83 1.24 -18.12
CA ASP A 545 -8.69 0.07 -18.35
C ASP A 545 -8.17 -1.19 -17.62
N ALA A 546 -6.84 -1.38 -17.59
CA ALA A 546 -6.21 -2.50 -16.91
C ALA A 546 -6.42 -2.44 -15.40
N ILE A 547 -6.19 -1.26 -14.80
CA ILE A 547 -6.41 -1.03 -13.36
C ILE A 547 -7.87 -1.30 -13.01
N ALA A 548 -8.80 -0.79 -13.81
CA ALA A 548 -10.23 -0.98 -13.64
C ALA A 548 -10.63 -2.46 -13.67
N ALA A 549 -10.11 -3.23 -14.64
CA ALA A 549 -10.39 -4.65 -14.80
C ALA A 549 -9.79 -5.48 -13.65
N ILE A 550 -8.48 -5.37 -13.42
CA ILE A 550 -7.72 -6.20 -12.48
C ILE A 550 -8.18 -5.98 -11.04
N MET A 551 -8.44 -4.72 -10.63
CA MET A 551 -8.86 -4.45 -9.26
C MET A 551 -10.27 -4.98 -8.94
N SER A 552 -11.09 -5.16 -9.97
CA SER A 552 -12.52 -5.46 -9.85
C SER A 552 -12.84 -6.93 -10.07
N ASP A 553 -12.02 -7.67 -10.84
CA ASP A 553 -12.24 -9.08 -11.17
C ASP A 553 -12.32 -10.04 -9.97
N PRO A 554 -11.44 -9.96 -8.93
CA PRO A 554 -11.33 -11.02 -7.93
C PRO A 554 -12.60 -11.36 -7.14
N GLY A 555 -13.53 -10.42 -7.02
CA GLY A 555 -14.82 -10.62 -6.35
C GLY A 555 -16.01 -10.30 -7.24
N SER A 556 -15.81 -10.25 -8.56
CA SER A 556 -16.86 -9.93 -9.52
C SER A 556 -17.74 -11.15 -9.80
N ALA A 557 -19.05 -10.96 -9.65
CA ALA A 557 -20.04 -11.96 -10.03
C ALA A 557 -20.44 -11.87 -11.52
N LEU A 558 -19.87 -10.95 -12.31
CA LEU A 558 -20.31 -10.70 -13.68
C LEU A 558 -20.20 -11.94 -14.59
N ALA A 559 -19.19 -12.76 -14.34
CA ALA A 559 -18.87 -13.95 -15.10
C ALA A 559 -19.52 -15.24 -14.54
N GLU A 560 -20.31 -15.15 -13.47
CA GLU A 560 -21.02 -16.31 -12.90
C GLU A 560 -22.26 -16.67 -13.73
N PRO A 561 -22.74 -17.93 -13.71
CA PRO A 561 -23.95 -18.34 -14.44
C PRO A 561 -25.19 -17.50 -14.08
N PRO A 562 -26.17 -17.36 -15.01
CA PRO A 562 -27.43 -16.65 -14.74
C PRO A 562 -28.12 -17.20 -13.48
N GLY A 563 -28.38 -16.31 -12.51
CA GLY A 563 -28.88 -16.66 -11.17
C GLY A 563 -27.96 -16.16 -10.04
N ASN A 564 -26.64 -16.18 -10.27
CA ASN A 564 -25.64 -15.56 -9.39
C ASN A 564 -24.78 -14.50 -10.12
N GLY A 565 -24.71 -14.56 -11.46
CA GLY A 565 -24.00 -13.60 -12.32
C GLY A 565 -24.75 -13.17 -13.58
N VAL A 566 -24.03 -12.66 -14.59
CA VAL A 566 -24.60 -12.17 -15.87
C VAL A 566 -24.33 -13.17 -17.00
N ALA A 567 -23.07 -13.35 -17.39
CA ALA A 567 -22.63 -14.35 -18.38
C ALA A 567 -21.10 -14.46 -18.37
N ALA A 568 -20.55 -15.65 -18.68
CA ALA A 568 -19.09 -15.86 -18.71
C ALA A 568 -18.34 -14.85 -19.61
N SER A 569 -18.94 -14.43 -20.73
CA SER A 569 -18.39 -13.46 -21.68
C SER A 569 -18.29 -12.02 -21.14
N PHE A 570 -18.92 -11.72 -20.00
CA PHE A 570 -18.86 -10.41 -19.34
C PHE A 570 -17.59 -10.22 -18.52
N ARG A 571 -16.83 -11.30 -18.25
CA ARG A 571 -15.56 -11.17 -17.53
C ARG A 571 -14.62 -10.18 -18.22
N GLY A 572 -14.54 -10.25 -19.55
CA GLY A 572 -13.70 -9.40 -20.39
C GLY A 572 -14.21 -7.98 -20.66
N ILE A 573 -15.37 -7.57 -20.09
CA ILE A 573 -15.93 -6.23 -20.29
C ILE A 573 -15.46 -5.29 -19.17
N THR A 574 -14.81 -4.19 -19.53
CA THR A 574 -14.20 -3.28 -18.55
C THR A 574 -15.24 -2.45 -17.79
N TYR A 575 -16.30 -1.95 -18.46
CA TYR A 575 -17.33 -1.07 -17.87
C TYR A 575 -18.74 -1.64 -18.05
N PRO A 576 -19.12 -2.69 -17.31
CA PRO A 576 -20.41 -3.38 -17.49
C PRO A 576 -21.58 -2.67 -16.79
N PHE A 577 -21.31 -1.75 -15.85
CA PHE A 577 -22.33 -1.01 -15.09
C PHE A 577 -22.75 0.30 -15.78
N VAL A 578 -21.76 1.10 -16.18
CA VAL A 578 -21.95 2.29 -17.02
C VAL A 578 -21.43 1.90 -18.39
N PHE A 579 -22.31 1.29 -19.19
CA PHE A 579 -21.91 0.47 -20.34
C PHE A 579 -21.07 1.25 -21.37
N ALA A 580 -19.79 0.87 -21.47
CA ALA A 580 -18.91 1.19 -22.57
C ALA A 580 -18.31 -0.10 -23.12
N THR A 581 -18.28 -0.28 -24.44
CA THR A 581 -17.87 -1.53 -25.13
C THR A 581 -16.36 -1.81 -25.08
N ARG A 582 -15.65 -1.30 -24.06
CA ARG A 582 -14.22 -1.52 -23.86
C ARG A 582 -13.96 -2.91 -23.28
N ARG A 583 -12.95 -3.59 -23.81
CA ARG A 583 -12.62 -4.98 -23.46
C ARG A 583 -11.15 -5.15 -23.11
N HIS A 584 -10.88 -6.17 -22.29
CA HIS A 584 -9.55 -6.57 -21.82
C HIS A 584 -9.26 -8.07 -22.04
N ASP A 585 -9.88 -8.61 -23.09
CA ASP A 585 -9.74 -9.97 -23.59
C ASP A 585 -9.61 -9.98 -25.13
N ARG A 586 -8.90 -8.99 -25.68
CA ARG A 586 -8.70 -8.82 -27.12
C ARG A 586 -7.73 -9.84 -27.70
N ILE A 587 -7.93 -10.21 -28.96
CA ILE A 587 -7.29 -11.39 -29.55
C ILE A 587 -6.23 -10.94 -30.55
N ALA A 588 -4.97 -11.33 -30.32
CA ALA A 588 -3.82 -10.90 -31.12
C ALA A 588 -3.99 -11.20 -32.62
N GLU A 589 -4.47 -12.40 -32.96
CA GLU A 589 -4.74 -12.84 -34.35
C GLU A 589 -5.84 -12.04 -35.05
N MET A 590 -6.72 -11.37 -34.30
CA MET A 590 -7.75 -10.47 -34.83
C MET A 590 -7.26 -9.02 -35.01
N GLY A 591 -5.95 -8.80 -35.04
CA GLY A 591 -5.35 -7.48 -35.23
C GLY A 591 -5.08 -6.70 -33.95
N TRP A 592 -5.38 -7.26 -32.78
CA TRP A 592 -5.16 -6.63 -31.47
C TRP A 592 -3.78 -6.95 -30.87
N ALA A 593 -2.79 -7.26 -31.70
CA ALA A 593 -1.41 -7.44 -31.27
C ALA A 593 -0.67 -6.10 -31.15
N TRP A 594 0.40 -6.03 -30.34
CA TRP A 594 1.27 -4.85 -30.24
C TRP A 594 1.90 -4.43 -31.57
N TYR A 595 2.08 -5.37 -32.50
CA TYR A 595 2.54 -5.12 -33.88
C TYR A 595 1.45 -5.39 -34.93
N GLY A 596 0.20 -5.57 -34.47
CA GLY A 596 -0.94 -5.92 -35.30
C GLY A 596 -1.57 -4.73 -36.01
N SER A 597 -2.53 -5.04 -36.88
CA SER A 597 -3.18 -4.04 -37.74
C SER A 597 -3.79 -2.86 -36.98
N LEU A 598 -4.39 -3.10 -35.81
CA LEU A 598 -5.03 -2.05 -35.03
C LEU A 598 -4.03 -1.17 -34.28
N ASN A 599 -2.91 -1.72 -33.81
CA ASN A 599 -1.85 -0.93 -33.19
C ASN A 599 -1.11 -0.07 -34.24
N ARG A 600 -0.71 -0.69 -35.36
CA ARG A 600 -0.05 -0.04 -36.49
C ARG A 600 -0.83 1.17 -36.99
N SER A 601 -2.16 1.02 -37.14
CA SER A 601 -3.04 2.11 -37.57
C SER A 601 -3.00 3.35 -36.67
N VAL A 602 -2.60 3.21 -35.40
CA VAL A 602 -2.51 4.31 -34.42
C VAL A 602 -1.09 4.89 -34.32
N ILE A 603 -0.05 4.07 -34.51
CA ILE A 603 1.35 4.51 -34.45
C ILE A 603 1.78 5.16 -35.78
N GLU A 604 1.35 4.62 -36.92
CA GLU A 604 1.75 5.08 -38.26
C GLU A 604 0.88 6.23 -38.78
N ASP A 605 -0.24 6.53 -38.12
CA ASP A 605 -1.02 7.75 -38.39
C ASP A 605 -0.16 8.98 -38.03
N PRO A 606 0.22 9.84 -39.00
CA PRO A 606 1.06 10.99 -38.74
C PRO A 606 0.41 11.88 -37.67
N ALA A 607 1.20 12.28 -36.67
CA ALA A 607 0.71 13.15 -35.60
C ALA A 607 0.16 14.45 -36.20
N ALA A 608 -1.16 14.61 -36.23
CA ALA A 608 -1.80 15.86 -36.63
C ALA A 608 -1.70 16.88 -35.48
N GLY A 609 -0.48 17.28 -35.15
CA GLY A 609 -0.17 18.34 -34.20
C GLY A 609 -0.16 17.92 -32.72
N PRO A 610 0.23 18.84 -31.83
CA PRO A 610 0.56 18.59 -30.42
C PRO A 610 -0.64 18.23 -29.52
N CYS A 611 -1.82 17.98 -30.09
CA CYS A 611 -3.05 17.65 -29.36
C CYS A 611 -3.67 16.30 -29.81
N HIS A 612 -2.97 15.50 -30.62
CA HIS A 612 -3.46 14.17 -30.98
C HIS A 612 -3.31 13.20 -29.81
N THR A 613 -4.44 12.79 -29.24
CA THR A 613 -4.54 11.73 -28.26
C THR A 613 -4.45 10.37 -28.96
N LYS A 614 -3.71 9.42 -28.38
CA LYS A 614 -3.71 8.04 -28.86
C LYS A 614 -5.00 7.38 -28.36
N GLY A 615 -5.80 6.85 -29.28
CA GLY A 615 -7.16 6.41 -28.99
C GLY A 615 -7.26 5.13 -28.15
N TYR A 616 -8.46 4.84 -27.64
CA TYR A 616 -8.83 3.66 -26.84
C TYR A 616 -8.54 2.28 -27.47
N LEU A 617 -8.07 2.21 -28.72
CA LEU A 617 -7.72 0.95 -29.38
C LEU A 617 -6.46 0.35 -28.74
N THR A 618 -5.39 1.13 -28.59
CA THR A 618 -4.12 0.64 -28.03
C THR A 618 -4.17 0.43 -26.52
N GLU A 619 -5.02 1.17 -25.79
CA GLU A 619 -5.28 0.89 -24.38
C GLU A 619 -5.97 -0.47 -24.16
N GLN A 620 -6.87 -0.89 -25.05
CA GLN A 620 -7.47 -2.23 -24.93
C GLN A 620 -6.47 -3.35 -25.19
N ILE A 621 -5.43 -3.11 -26.02
CA ILE A 621 -4.30 -4.03 -26.19
C ILE A 621 -3.53 -4.12 -24.88
N LEU A 622 -3.11 -2.97 -24.31
CA LEU A 622 -2.41 -2.93 -23.02
C LEU A 622 -3.23 -3.56 -21.88
N SER A 623 -4.52 -3.24 -21.81
CA SER A 623 -5.42 -3.80 -20.82
C SER A 623 -5.56 -5.30 -20.95
N THR A 624 -5.55 -5.84 -22.17
CA THR A 624 -5.57 -7.28 -22.39
C THR A 624 -4.27 -7.92 -21.95
N THR A 625 -3.11 -7.35 -22.32
CA THR A 625 -1.79 -7.81 -21.87
C THR A 625 -1.70 -7.90 -20.34
N LEU A 626 -2.05 -6.82 -19.65
CA LEU A 626 -1.97 -6.77 -18.19
C LEU A 626 -3.03 -7.65 -17.50
N PHE A 627 -4.20 -7.85 -18.11
CA PHE A 627 -5.19 -8.79 -17.59
C PHE A 627 -4.75 -10.24 -17.77
N ARG A 628 -4.05 -10.58 -18.87
CA ARG A 628 -3.41 -11.90 -19.05
C ARG A 628 -2.32 -12.15 -18.00
N LEU A 629 -1.48 -11.15 -17.74
CA LEU A 629 -0.50 -11.18 -16.63
C LEU A 629 -1.21 -11.49 -15.30
N TYR A 630 -2.26 -10.75 -14.97
CA TYR A 630 -3.07 -11.01 -13.78
C TYR A 630 -3.64 -12.43 -13.72
N ARG A 631 -4.24 -12.92 -14.81
CA ARG A 631 -4.85 -14.26 -14.88
C ARG A 631 -3.85 -15.35 -14.54
N ALA A 632 -2.65 -15.24 -15.09
CA ALA A 632 -1.67 -16.30 -14.95
C ALA A 632 -0.74 -16.17 -13.74
N LEU A 633 -0.71 -15.00 -13.07
CA LEU A 633 -0.30 -14.88 -11.65
C LEU A 633 -1.29 -15.54 -10.66
N GLY A 634 -2.40 -16.13 -11.14
CA GLY A 634 -3.42 -16.78 -10.31
C GLY A 634 -4.78 -16.08 -10.29
N GLY A 635 -5.01 -15.12 -11.18
CA GLY A 635 -6.32 -14.52 -11.40
C GLY A 635 -7.38 -15.49 -11.91
N ASP A 636 -7.00 -16.64 -12.46
CA ASP A 636 -7.93 -17.70 -12.88
C ASP A 636 -8.19 -18.76 -11.81
N THR A 637 -7.52 -18.70 -10.66
CA THR A 637 -7.57 -19.78 -9.66
C THR A 637 -9.00 -20.02 -9.14
N VAL A 638 -9.36 -21.30 -9.07
CA VAL A 638 -10.66 -21.78 -8.57
C VAL A 638 -10.48 -22.68 -7.37
N GLN A 639 -11.55 -22.87 -6.61
CA GLN A 639 -11.69 -23.87 -5.57
C GLN A 639 -12.01 -25.24 -6.21
N ALA A 640 -11.97 -26.31 -5.42
CA ALA A 640 -12.24 -27.67 -5.89
C ALA A 640 -13.64 -27.85 -6.52
N ASP A 641 -14.60 -27.01 -6.15
CA ASP A 641 -15.96 -26.99 -6.72
C ASP A 641 -16.10 -26.09 -7.96
N GLY A 642 -14.99 -25.55 -8.47
CA GLY A 642 -14.96 -24.68 -9.65
C GLY A 642 -15.30 -23.21 -9.41
N ARG A 643 -15.66 -22.81 -8.17
CA ARG A 643 -15.91 -21.39 -7.85
C ARG A 643 -14.62 -20.60 -7.74
N ALA A 644 -14.69 -19.29 -7.96
CA ALA A 644 -13.52 -18.41 -7.86
C ALA A 644 -12.86 -18.44 -6.48
N ASP A 645 -11.54 -18.64 -6.44
CA ASP A 645 -10.74 -18.52 -5.22
C ASP A 645 -10.42 -17.03 -4.95
N ILE A 646 -11.37 -16.34 -4.30
CA ILE A 646 -11.30 -14.88 -4.07
C ILE A 646 -9.98 -14.46 -3.38
N PRO A 647 -9.49 -15.12 -2.30
CA PRO A 647 -8.20 -14.78 -1.70
C PRO A 647 -7.02 -14.85 -2.69
N ARG A 648 -6.88 -15.94 -3.45
CA ARG A 648 -5.78 -16.10 -4.41
C ARG A 648 -5.88 -15.11 -5.56
N ARG A 649 -7.09 -14.90 -6.11
CA ARG A 649 -7.33 -13.90 -7.15
C ARG A 649 -7.02 -12.48 -6.67
N ARG A 650 -7.34 -12.13 -5.42
CA ARG A 650 -6.97 -10.81 -4.84
C ARG A 650 -5.46 -10.67 -4.69
N ARG A 651 -4.77 -11.75 -4.33
CA ARG A 651 -3.31 -11.77 -4.23
C ARG A 651 -2.65 -11.52 -5.59
N ALA A 652 -3.08 -12.24 -6.63
CA ALA A 652 -2.64 -12.03 -8.01
C ALA A 652 -2.93 -10.60 -8.51
N ALA A 653 -4.13 -10.08 -8.26
CA ALA A 653 -4.50 -8.72 -8.66
C ALA A 653 -3.61 -7.65 -8.00
N ARG A 654 -3.30 -7.82 -6.71
CA ARG A 654 -2.39 -6.91 -6.02
C ARG A 654 -0.97 -6.99 -6.56
N MET A 655 -0.48 -8.18 -6.90
CA MET A 655 0.85 -8.31 -7.52
C MET A 655 0.90 -7.63 -8.90
N ALA A 656 -0.08 -7.88 -9.77
CA ALA A 656 -0.14 -7.24 -11.10
C ALA A 656 -0.19 -5.71 -11.00
N LEU A 657 -0.99 -5.16 -10.07
CA LEU A 657 -1.04 -3.71 -9.81
C LEU A 657 0.25 -3.17 -9.18
N PHE A 658 0.91 -3.93 -8.30
CA PHE A 658 2.20 -3.56 -7.73
C PHE A 658 3.25 -3.40 -8.83
N LEU A 659 3.37 -4.38 -9.73
CA LEU A 659 4.32 -4.32 -10.85
C LEU A 659 4.08 -3.06 -11.68
N LEU A 660 2.82 -2.80 -12.09
CA LEU A 660 2.46 -1.62 -12.89
C LEU A 660 2.78 -0.30 -12.19
N PHE A 661 2.42 -0.17 -10.91
CA PHE A 661 2.67 1.05 -10.16
C PHE A 661 4.17 1.26 -9.95
N ARG A 662 4.91 0.20 -9.66
CA ARG A 662 6.36 0.24 -9.47
C ARG A 662 7.09 0.62 -10.76
N ALA A 663 6.71 0.01 -11.89
CA ALA A 663 7.24 0.33 -13.21
C ALA A 663 7.00 1.81 -13.56
N THR A 664 5.76 2.28 -13.38
CA THR A 664 5.39 3.67 -13.65
C THR A 664 6.19 4.64 -12.78
N ALA A 665 6.37 4.34 -11.48
CA ALA A 665 7.20 5.13 -10.59
C ALA A 665 8.69 5.14 -10.99
N GLY A 666 9.15 4.16 -11.77
CA GLY A 666 10.51 4.05 -12.29
C GLY A 666 10.80 4.98 -13.47
N PHE A 667 9.80 5.38 -14.25
CA PHE A 667 10.03 6.17 -15.46
C PHE A 667 10.53 7.58 -15.17
N ALA A 668 11.65 7.98 -15.78
CA ALA A 668 12.13 9.36 -15.77
C ALA A 668 11.57 10.19 -16.95
N GLN A 669 11.17 9.51 -18.02
CA GLN A 669 10.62 10.07 -19.25
C GLN A 669 9.47 9.20 -19.76
N PRO A 670 8.54 9.75 -20.55
CA PRO A 670 7.47 8.96 -21.12
C PRO A 670 8.01 7.79 -21.92
N PRO A 671 7.54 6.55 -21.67
CA PRO A 671 7.95 5.42 -22.48
C PRO A 671 7.39 5.60 -23.88
N SER A 672 8.28 5.70 -24.87
CA SER A 672 7.89 5.88 -26.28
C SER A 672 7.31 4.61 -26.90
N ARG A 673 7.51 3.47 -26.25
CA ARG A 673 7.09 2.14 -26.70
C ARG A 673 6.69 1.25 -25.54
N ALA A 674 5.82 0.28 -25.82
CA ALA A 674 5.28 -0.64 -24.81
C ALA A 674 6.35 -1.58 -24.21
N GLU A 675 7.43 -1.86 -24.94
CA GLU A 675 8.58 -2.63 -24.46
C GLU A 675 9.28 -1.96 -23.27
N MET A 676 9.29 -0.62 -23.20
CA MET A 676 9.85 0.07 -22.03
C MET A 676 8.99 -0.15 -20.78
N LEU A 677 7.68 -0.33 -20.95
CA LEU A 677 6.79 -0.69 -19.86
C LEU A 677 6.94 -2.14 -19.45
N GLU A 678 7.09 -3.07 -20.41
CA GLU A 678 7.41 -4.46 -20.12
C GLU A 678 8.70 -4.59 -19.29
N LEU A 679 9.80 -3.97 -19.72
CA LEU A 679 11.06 -3.99 -18.96
C LEU A 679 10.90 -3.42 -17.54
N GLY A 680 10.18 -2.31 -17.38
CA GLY A 680 9.94 -1.74 -16.05
C GLY A 680 9.11 -2.65 -15.13
N LEU A 681 8.22 -3.48 -15.70
CA LEU A 681 7.44 -4.47 -14.97
C LEU A 681 8.32 -5.67 -14.55
N GLU A 682 9.25 -6.10 -15.41
CA GLU A 682 10.25 -7.13 -15.07
C GLU A 682 11.17 -6.67 -13.94
N GLU A 683 11.71 -5.46 -14.05
CA GLU A 683 12.56 -4.85 -13.02
C GLU A 683 11.84 -4.73 -11.68
N ALA A 684 10.55 -4.39 -11.69
CA ALA A 684 9.72 -4.38 -10.49
C ALA A 684 9.64 -5.77 -9.83
N GLY A 685 9.58 -6.83 -10.63
CA GLY A 685 9.61 -8.21 -10.18
C GLY A 685 10.94 -8.60 -9.54
N TRP A 686 12.06 -8.24 -10.18
CA TRP A 686 13.41 -8.52 -9.66
C TRP A 686 13.70 -7.81 -8.33
N LEU A 687 13.35 -6.52 -8.22
CA LEU A 687 13.79 -5.64 -7.13
C LEU A 687 12.92 -5.71 -5.85
N THR A 688 12.03 -6.69 -5.74
CA THR A 688 11.14 -6.83 -4.58
C THR A 688 11.88 -7.46 -3.39
N LEU A 689 12.29 -6.65 -2.39
CA LEU A 689 12.95 -7.07 -1.15
C LEU A 689 12.43 -6.24 0.05
N PRO A 690 12.03 -6.82 1.22
CA PRO A 690 11.70 -8.23 1.55
C PRO A 690 10.37 -8.69 0.91
N PRO A 691 9.93 -9.95 1.12
CA PRO A 691 8.68 -10.45 0.54
C PRO A 691 7.47 -9.52 0.77
N LEU A 692 6.70 -9.27 -0.30
CA LEU A 692 5.59 -8.32 -0.31
C LEU A 692 4.35 -8.92 0.38
N PRO A 693 3.84 -8.31 1.47
CA PRO A 693 2.64 -8.81 2.14
C PRO A 693 1.39 -8.42 1.32
N LEU A 694 0.90 -9.37 0.53
CA LEU A 694 -0.24 -9.15 -0.35
C LEU A 694 -1.60 -9.49 0.28
N GLY A 695 -1.66 -9.80 1.59
CA GLY A 695 -2.90 -10.06 2.35
C GLY A 695 -3.20 -8.99 3.41
N PRO A 696 -4.39 -9.01 4.05
CA PRO A 696 -4.61 -8.24 5.27
C PRO A 696 -3.67 -8.80 6.35
N SER A 697 -2.73 -7.99 6.85
CA SER A 697 -1.68 -8.25 7.86
C SER A 697 -1.45 -9.70 8.34
N ALA A 698 -0.20 -10.18 8.25
CA ALA A 698 0.22 -11.54 8.64
C ALA A 698 -0.45 -12.64 7.79
N ALA A 699 -0.53 -12.43 6.47
CA ALA A 699 -0.73 -13.56 5.57
C ALA A 699 0.45 -14.54 5.75
N PRO A 700 0.21 -15.85 5.92
CA PRO A 700 1.27 -16.83 6.17
C PRO A 700 2.29 -16.92 5.02
N ASP A 701 1.95 -16.42 3.82
CA ASP A 701 2.75 -16.55 2.61
C ASP A 701 2.94 -15.20 1.86
N PRO A 702 3.92 -14.38 2.26
CA PRO A 702 4.25 -13.16 1.53
C PRO A 702 4.83 -13.48 0.15
N TRP A 703 4.67 -12.58 -0.82
CA TRP A 703 5.16 -12.82 -2.18
C TRP A 703 6.67 -12.55 -2.27
N GLN A 704 7.45 -13.56 -2.62
CA GLN A 704 8.90 -13.46 -2.74
C GLN A 704 9.31 -12.78 -4.06
N GLY A 705 10.21 -11.80 -3.99
CA GLY A 705 10.75 -11.15 -5.19
C GLY A 705 11.51 -12.10 -6.10
N GLY A 706 11.73 -11.70 -7.35
CA GLY A 706 12.42 -12.51 -8.36
C GLY A 706 11.55 -13.55 -9.05
N THR A 707 10.28 -13.70 -8.69
CA THR A 707 9.40 -14.78 -9.19
C THR A 707 8.50 -14.37 -10.37
N THR A 708 8.38 -13.09 -10.71
CA THR A 708 7.33 -12.62 -11.66
C THR A 708 7.83 -12.17 -13.03
N HIS A 709 9.13 -11.98 -13.21
CA HIS A 709 9.69 -11.32 -14.40
C HIS A 709 9.46 -12.13 -15.69
N LYS A 710 9.67 -13.46 -15.68
CA LYS A 710 9.38 -14.31 -16.85
C LYS A 710 7.91 -14.27 -17.24
N VAL A 711 7.02 -14.26 -16.24
CA VAL A 711 5.58 -14.13 -16.43
C VAL A 711 5.15 -12.79 -17.03
N VAL A 712 5.83 -11.71 -16.67
CA VAL A 712 5.64 -10.40 -17.32
C VAL A 712 5.97 -10.54 -18.79
N ARG A 713 7.17 -11.02 -19.13
CA ARG A 713 7.61 -11.24 -20.52
C ARG A 713 6.57 -12.00 -21.34
N TRP A 714 6.11 -13.14 -20.82
CA TRP A 714 5.17 -14.01 -21.52
C TRP A 714 3.81 -13.36 -21.79
N ALA A 715 3.33 -12.51 -20.87
CA ALA A 715 2.06 -11.81 -21.09
C ALA A 715 2.12 -10.84 -22.29
N PHE A 716 3.27 -10.19 -22.48
CA PHE A 716 3.52 -9.31 -23.63
C PHE A 716 3.73 -10.12 -24.91
N GLU A 717 4.54 -11.17 -24.86
CA GLU A 717 4.75 -12.14 -25.95
C GLU A 717 3.41 -12.68 -26.47
N ALA A 718 2.52 -13.13 -25.58
CA ALA A 718 1.21 -13.66 -25.94
C ALA A 718 0.31 -12.62 -26.64
N GLN A 719 0.51 -11.32 -26.40
CA GLN A 719 -0.19 -10.22 -27.08
C GLN A 719 0.58 -9.70 -28.31
N GLY A 720 1.51 -10.49 -28.86
CA GLY A 720 2.22 -10.18 -30.10
C GLY A 720 3.31 -9.13 -29.97
N MET A 721 3.85 -8.94 -28.77
CA MET A 721 5.11 -8.24 -28.58
C MET A 721 6.27 -9.13 -29.05
N PHE A 722 7.36 -8.54 -29.57
CA PHE A 722 8.53 -9.27 -30.09
C PHE A 722 8.24 -10.06 -31.37
N PRO A 723 7.72 -9.42 -32.43
CA PRO A 723 7.51 -10.11 -33.70
C PRO A 723 8.85 -10.50 -34.34
N PRO A 724 8.86 -11.52 -35.22
CA PRO A 724 10.05 -11.90 -35.99
C PRO A 724 10.66 -10.75 -36.79
N ASP A 725 9.81 -9.84 -37.29
CA ASP A 725 10.21 -8.62 -37.99
C ASP A 725 9.39 -7.41 -37.48
N PRO A 726 9.98 -6.52 -36.66
CA PRO A 726 9.31 -5.34 -36.12
C PRO A 726 9.03 -4.26 -37.17
N GLN A 727 9.48 -4.41 -38.42
CA GLN A 727 9.09 -3.53 -39.53
C GLN A 727 7.81 -3.99 -40.23
N ARG A 728 7.37 -5.23 -40.00
CA ARG A 728 6.16 -5.78 -40.61
C ARG A 728 4.99 -5.81 -39.63
N MET A 729 3.78 -5.81 -40.18
CA MET A 729 2.58 -6.06 -39.41
C MET A 729 2.56 -7.53 -38.97
N HIS A 730 2.20 -7.77 -37.72
CA HIS A 730 2.14 -9.11 -37.12
C HIS A 730 0.87 -9.28 -36.30
N ASN A 731 -0.04 -10.14 -36.76
CA ASN A 731 -1.30 -10.47 -36.09
C ASN A 731 -1.21 -11.87 -35.49
N GLY A 732 -0.49 -12.01 -34.38
CA GLY A 732 -0.31 -13.27 -33.68
C GLY A 732 0.54 -13.10 -32.41
N PRO A 733 0.77 -14.18 -31.64
CA PRO A 733 1.75 -14.19 -30.56
C PRO A 733 3.15 -13.89 -31.08
N GLY A 734 4.00 -13.27 -30.26
CA GLY A 734 5.38 -12.98 -30.64
C GLY A 734 6.35 -14.12 -30.33
N ASP A 735 7.63 -13.89 -30.61
CA ASP A 735 8.68 -14.88 -30.44
C ASP A 735 9.17 -14.93 -28.98
N PRO A 736 9.50 -16.13 -28.47
CA PRO A 736 10.18 -16.29 -27.19
C PRO A 736 11.60 -15.73 -27.23
N THR A 737 12.28 -15.71 -26.08
CA THR A 737 13.70 -15.33 -26.03
C THR A 737 14.56 -16.29 -26.85
N PRO A 738 15.76 -15.87 -27.32
CA PRO A 738 16.60 -16.74 -28.14
C PRO A 738 16.91 -18.08 -27.49
N GLU A 739 17.30 -18.09 -26.22
CA GLU A 739 17.33 -19.31 -25.41
C GLU A 739 16.14 -19.25 -24.45
N ASP A 740 15.35 -20.32 -24.43
CA ASP A 740 14.14 -20.39 -23.61
C ASP A 740 13.82 -21.85 -23.35
N ILE A 741 14.41 -22.37 -22.27
CA ILE A 741 14.29 -23.77 -21.89
C ILE A 741 13.13 -23.95 -20.94
N TYR A 742 12.49 -25.11 -20.99
CA TYR A 742 11.35 -25.40 -20.14
C TYR A 742 11.31 -26.84 -19.68
N VAL A 743 10.72 -27.08 -18.52
CA VAL A 743 10.21 -28.38 -18.10
C VAL A 743 8.75 -28.48 -18.51
N SER A 744 8.34 -29.57 -19.15
CA SER A 744 6.94 -29.73 -19.56
C SER A 744 6.00 -29.80 -18.38
N ASP A 745 4.88 -29.10 -18.52
CA ASP A 745 3.74 -29.14 -17.61
C ASP A 745 2.47 -29.61 -18.32
N ARG A 746 1.35 -29.57 -17.61
CA ARG A 746 0.02 -29.91 -18.13
C ARG A 746 -0.72 -28.69 -18.70
N ARG A 747 -0.06 -27.55 -18.92
CA ARG A 747 -0.70 -26.39 -19.54
C ARG A 747 -1.01 -26.73 -20.99
N PRO A 748 -2.19 -26.33 -21.49
CA PRO A 748 -2.49 -26.52 -22.90
C PRO A 748 -1.57 -25.64 -23.74
N TRP A 749 -1.32 -26.05 -24.98
CA TRP A 749 -0.55 -25.26 -25.95
C TRP A 749 -1.42 -24.24 -26.69
N THR A 750 -2.72 -24.23 -26.41
CA THR A 750 -3.74 -23.35 -27.00
C THR A 750 -4.53 -22.64 -25.92
N GLU A 751 -4.90 -21.39 -26.18
CA GLU A 751 -5.91 -20.65 -25.40
C GLU A 751 -7.21 -20.57 -26.20
N ASP A 752 -8.31 -21.04 -25.63
CA ASP A 752 -9.64 -20.87 -26.21
C ASP A 752 -10.10 -19.42 -26.07
N THR A 753 -10.28 -18.72 -27.19
CA THR A 753 -10.75 -17.34 -27.23
C THR A 753 -12.12 -17.23 -27.93
N LEU A 754 -12.76 -16.06 -27.85
CA LEU A 754 -14.02 -15.80 -28.56
C LEU A 754 -13.89 -15.88 -30.10
N ALA A 755 -12.66 -15.87 -30.63
CA ALA A 755 -12.35 -16.03 -32.05
C ALA A 755 -12.09 -17.47 -32.48
N GLY A 756 -11.90 -18.39 -31.52
CA GLY A 756 -11.27 -19.69 -31.73
C GLY A 756 -9.98 -19.87 -30.92
N PRO A 757 -9.35 -21.05 -31.02
CA PRO A 757 -8.13 -21.35 -30.27
C PRO A 757 -6.92 -20.61 -30.87
N VAL A 758 -6.14 -19.94 -30.01
CA VAL A 758 -4.84 -19.34 -30.36
C VAL A 758 -3.72 -20.29 -29.92
N GLN A 759 -2.81 -20.62 -30.83
CA GLN A 759 -1.70 -21.55 -30.57
C GLN A 759 -0.47 -20.80 -30.04
N TYR A 760 0.07 -21.21 -28.89
CA TYR A 760 1.32 -20.68 -28.34
C TYR A 760 2.45 -21.73 -28.30
N GLY A 761 2.14 -23.03 -28.37
CA GLY A 761 3.13 -24.10 -28.40
C GLY A 761 3.51 -24.68 -27.03
N PRO A 762 4.51 -25.57 -26.97
CA PRO A 762 4.95 -26.22 -25.72
C PRO A 762 5.75 -25.27 -24.83
N GLY A 763 5.63 -25.43 -23.50
CA GLY A 763 6.22 -24.50 -22.54
C GLY A 763 5.56 -23.13 -22.54
N ALA A 764 4.41 -22.99 -23.20
CA ALA A 764 3.74 -21.71 -23.37
C ALA A 764 2.93 -21.28 -22.13
N TYR A 765 2.80 -19.96 -22.02
CA TYR A 765 2.12 -19.31 -20.93
C TYR A 765 0.61 -19.16 -21.18
N VAL A 766 -0.11 -20.28 -21.16
CA VAL A 766 -1.57 -20.24 -21.14
C VAL A 766 -2.05 -20.09 -19.68
N PRO A 767 -2.84 -19.04 -19.36
CA PRO A 767 -3.38 -18.89 -18.02
C PRO A 767 -4.25 -20.09 -17.60
N VAL A 768 -3.95 -20.65 -16.44
CA VAL A 768 -4.68 -21.77 -15.84
C VAL A 768 -4.95 -21.49 -14.36
N SER A 769 -5.85 -22.26 -13.76
CA SER A 769 -6.03 -22.24 -12.30
C SER A 769 -4.75 -22.70 -11.60
N LEU A 770 -4.32 -21.95 -10.58
CA LEU A 770 -3.16 -22.26 -9.74
C LEU A 770 -3.58 -22.89 -8.41
N ASP A 771 -4.56 -23.79 -8.46
CA ASP A 771 -5.02 -24.54 -7.30
C ASP A 771 -4.10 -25.72 -7.00
N TRP A 772 -4.05 -26.12 -5.72
CA TRP A 772 -3.17 -27.18 -5.24
C TRP A 772 -3.85 -28.54 -5.34
N ARG A 773 -4.09 -28.99 -6.57
CA ARG A 773 -4.56 -30.35 -6.86
C ARG A 773 -3.48 -31.11 -7.64
N ALA A 774 -3.40 -32.43 -7.44
CA ALA A 774 -2.38 -33.25 -8.10
C ALA A 774 -2.49 -33.27 -9.64
N ASP A 775 -3.70 -33.03 -10.17
CA ASP A 775 -4.00 -32.91 -11.60
C ASP A 775 -4.02 -31.43 -12.07
N ALA A 776 -3.54 -30.49 -11.26
CA ALA A 776 -3.50 -29.10 -11.64
C ALA A 776 -2.65 -28.89 -12.90
N ARG A 777 -3.12 -28.02 -13.79
CA ARG A 777 -2.52 -27.83 -15.12
C ARG A 777 -1.12 -27.22 -15.10
N TRP A 778 -0.77 -26.50 -14.03
CA TRP A 778 0.55 -25.91 -13.87
C TRP A 778 1.60 -26.91 -13.32
N LEU A 779 1.19 -28.12 -12.95
CA LEU A 779 2.10 -29.19 -12.52
C LEU A 779 2.60 -30.01 -13.71
N SER A 780 3.76 -30.62 -13.54
CA SER A 780 4.35 -31.56 -14.49
C SER A 780 3.61 -32.90 -14.51
N ASP A 781 3.50 -33.47 -15.71
CA ASP A 781 2.93 -34.80 -15.89
C ASP A 781 4.02 -35.87 -15.71
N PRO A 782 3.96 -36.73 -14.68
CA PRO A 782 4.95 -37.78 -14.49
C PRO A 782 5.02 -38.78 -15.65
N ALA A 783 3.99 -38.85 -16.51
CA ALA A 783 4.00 -39.69 -17.71
C ALA A 783 4.60 -38.98 -18.95
N ASN A 784 4.82 -37.66 -18.89
CA ASN A 784 5.31 -36.86 -20.00
C ASN A 784 6.25 -35.74 -19.49
N LEU A 785 7.36 -36.14 -18.87
CA LEU A 785 8.40 -35.25 -18.36
C LEU A 785 9.45 -34.99 -19.44
N ARG A 786 9.52 -33.76 -19.93
CA ARG A 786 10.46 -33.35 -20.97
C ARG A 786 11.14 -32.05 -20.59
N VAL A 787 12.38 -31.90 -21.02
CA VAL A 787 13.07 -30.62 -21.09
C VAL A 787 13.11 -30.20 -22.54
N GLY A 788 12.59 -29.03 -22.87
CA GLY A 788 12.57 -28.51 -24.23
C GLY A 788 13.24 -27.16 -24.35
N ASN A 789 13.48 -26.71 -25.58
CA ASN A 789 13.90 -25.35 -25.91
C ASN A 789 12.85 -24.74 -26.84
N ARG A 790 12.04 -23.81 -26.33
CA ARG A 790 11.07 -23.04 -27.13
C ARG A 790 11.73 -21.87 -27.88
N GLY A 791 12.95 -21.51 -27.50
CA GLY A 791 13.69 -20.38 -28.04
C GLY A 791 14.10 -20.55 -29.50
N THR A 792 14.51 -19.44 -30.11
CA THR A 792 14.92 -19.36 -31.53
C THR A 792 16.40 -19.70 -31.77
N ALA A 793 17.19 -19.86 -30.71
CA ALA A 793 18.61 -20.19 -30.70
C ALA A 793 18.91 -21.44 -29.85
N GLN A 794 20.08 -22.04 -30.04
CA GLN A 794 20.49 -23.24 -29.30
C GLN A 794 20.87 -22.89 -27.86
N ALA A 795 20.21 -23.52 -26.89
CA ALA A 795 20.56 -23.40 -25.48
C ALA A 795 21.87 -24.15 -25.18
N GLN A 796 22.82 -23.48 -24.54
CA GLN A 796 24.15 -24.04 -24.23
C GLN A 796 24.24 -24.53 -22.79
N SER A 797 24.90 -25.67 -22.58
CA SER A 797 25.23 -26.16 -21.23
C SER A 797 24.01 -26.25 -20.30
N VAL A 798 22.91 -26.83 -20.78
CA VAL A 798 21.68 -27.03 -20.01
C VAL A 798 21.98 -27.99 -18.86
N GLY A 799 21.84 -27.51 -17.63
CA GLY A 799 21.93 -28.30 -16.40
C GLY A 799 20.55 -28.72 -15.90
N LEU A 800 20.50 -29.82 -15.15
CA LEU A 800 19.31 -30.37 -14.49
C LEU A 800 19.63 -30.61 -13.01
N ARG A 801 18.87 -29.98 -12.13
CA ARG A 801 18.84 -30.31 -10.69
C ARG A 801 17.47 -30.82 -10.29
N VAL A 802 17.42 -31.84 -9.43
CA VAL A 802 16.15 -32.43 -8.96
C VAL A 802 16.16 -32.62 -7.46
N TRP A 803 15.12 -32.14 -6.76
CA TRP A 803 14.91 -32.34 -5.33
C TRP A 803 13.69 -33.21 -5.08
N VAL A 804 13.73 -33.97 -3.99
CA VAL A 804 12.58 -34.69 -3.46
C VAL A 804 12.17 -34.06 -2.15
N GLY A 805 10.87 -33.83 -1.99
CA GLY A 805 10.30 -33.27 -0.77
C GLY A 805 9.06 -34.02 -0.31
N SER A 806 8.53 -33.61 0.83
CA SER A 806 7.26 -34.09 1.35
C SER A 806 6.37 -32.94 1.82
N ASP A 807 5.09 -32.99 1.44
CA ASP A 807 4.05 -32.03 1.81
C ASP A 807 3.02 -32.72 2.74
N PRO A 808 3.01 -32.40 4.04
CA PRO A 808 2.04 -32.95 4.98
C PRO A 808 0.59 -32.62 4.59
N LEU A 809 -0.30 -33.62 4.56
CA LEU A 809 -1.72 -33.40 4.19
C LEU A 809 -2.45 -32.53 5.23
N SER A 810 -1.98 -32.54 6.47
CA SER A 810 -2.51 -31.78 7.60
C SER A 810 -1.70 -30.48 7.79
N PRO A 811 -2.20 -29.31 7.35
CA PRO A 811 -1.56 -28.03 7.72
C PRO A 811 -1.59 -27.85 9.25
N PRO A 812 -0.62 -27.14 9.86
CA PRO A 812 0.27 -26.14 9.25
C PRO A 812 1.69 -26.62 8.96
N ASP A 813 1.97 -27.93 8.99
CA ASP A 813 3.33 -28.44 8.87
C ASP A 813 3.98 -28.04 7.52
N PRO A 814 5.22 -27.53 7.53
CA PRO A 814 5.88 -27.04 6.33
C PRO A 814 6.25 -28.18 5.38
N ILE A 815 6.37 -27.84 4.10
CA ILE A 815 7.01 -28.68 3.10
C ILE A 815 8.48 -28.86 3.51
N THR A 816 8.94 -30.11 3.49
CA THR A 816 10.34 -30.45 3.76
C THR A 816 11.02 -30.90 2.48
N TRP A 817 12.27 -30.49 2.30
CA TRP A 817 13.10 -30.84 1.14
C TRP A 817 14.33 -31.62 1.58
N ASN A 818 14.67 -32.65 0.82
CA ASN A 818 15.96 -33.32 0.91
C ASN A 818 16.99 -32.61 0.04
N ALA A 819 18.27 -32.95 0.22
CA ALA A 819 19.32 -32.53 -0.71
C ALA A 819 18.99 -32.96 -2.15
N ALA A 820 19.53 -32.21 -3.12
CA ALA A 820 19.38 -32.48 -4.54
C ALA A 820 19.72 -33.96 -4.83
N ALA A 821 18.72 -34.70 -5.29
CA ALA A 821 18.85 -36.11 -5.61
C ALA A 821 19.59 -36.33 -6.94
N ILE A 822 19.56 -35.33 -7.83
CA ILE A 822 20.19 -35.35 -9.15
C ILE A 822 20.78 -33.97 -9.43
N ASP A 823 22.01 -33.95 -9.95
CA ASP A 823 22.67 -32.79 -10.54
C ASP A 823 23.45 -33.27 -11.78
N LEU A 824 22.99 -32.90 -12.98
CA LEU A 824 23.47 -33.42 -14.25
C LEU A 824 23.60 -32.33 -15.31
N LEU A 825 24.61 -32.46 -16.16
CA LEU A 825 24.72 -31.68 -17.40
C LEU A 825 24.01 -32.44 -18.54
N LEU A 826 22.95 -31.85 -19.10
CA LEU A 826 22.21 -32.39 -20.26
C LEU A 826 22.87 -32.03 -21.59
N GLY A 827 23.76 -31.03 -21.61
CA GLY A 827 24.45 -30.56 -22.81
C GLY A 827 23.67 -29.47 -23.55
N ASN A 828 23.79 -29.42 -24.87
CA ASN A 828 23.18 -28.36 -25.67
C ASN A 828 21.84 -28.78 -26.27
N LEU A 829 20.87 -27.86 -26.33
CA LEU A 829 19.52 -28.14 -26.83
C LEU A 829 19.15 -27.20 -27.98
N ALA A 830 18.97 -27.74 -29.19
CA ALA A 830 18.61 -26.97 -30.38
C ALA A 830 17.20 -26.34 -30.28
N PRO A 831 16.89 -25.28 -31.03
CA PRO A 831 15.53 -24.72 -31.14
C PRO A 831 14.50 -25.81 -31.47
N GLY A 832 13.41 -25.88 -30.71
CA GLY A 832 12.38 -26.92 -30.84
C GLY A 832 12.83 -28.34 -30.43
N GLY A 833 14.07 -28.50 -29.98
CA GLY A 833 14.59 -29.76 -29.46
C GLY A 833 14.01 -30.08 -28.08
N SER A 834 13.90 -31.37 -27.76
CA SER A 834 13.46 -31.83 -26.44
C SER A 834 14.17 -33.12 -26.01
N ILE A 835 14.40 -33.26 -24.71
CA ILE A 835 14.92 -34.44 -24.04
C ILE A 835 13.78 -35.03 -23.19
N ASP A 836 13.49 -36.32 -23.36
CA ASP A 836 12.59 -37.05 -22.46
C ASP A 836 13.35 -37.39 -21.17
N LEU A 837 12.94 -36.78 -20.05
CA LEU A 837 13.59 -37.00 -18.77
C LEU A 837 13.44 -38.43 -18.27
N LEU A 838 12.37 -39.14 -18.62
CA LEU A 838 12.19 -40.54 -18.24
C LEU A 838 13.11 -41.49 -19.00
N SER A 839 13.76 -41.02 -20.07
CA SER A 839 14.82 -41.78 -20.75
C SER A 839 16.14 -41.79 -19.97
N LEU A 840 16.31 -40.88 -18.99
CA LEU A 840 17.47 -40.82 -18.11
C LEU A 840 17.29 -41.82 -16.95
N PRO A 841 18.15 -42.85 -16.80
CA PRO A 841 17.94 -43.91 -15.81
C PRO A 841 17.84 -43.40 -14.36
N GLN A 842 18.59 -42.35 -14.02
CA GLN A 842 18.57 -41.75 -12.69
C GLN A 842 17.23 -41.08 -12.39
N VAL A 843 16.68 -40.34 -13.36
CA VAL A 843 15.37 -39.68 -13.21
C VAL A 843 14.25 -40.72 -13.18
N GLN A 844 14.28 -41.71 -14.07
CA GLN A 844 13.28 -42.78 -14.08
C GLN A 844 13.24 -43.54 -12.76
N THR A 845 14.41 -43.87 -12.21
CA THR A 845 14.53 -44.53 -10.90
C THR A 845 13.98 -43.65 -9.78
N LEU A 846 14.29 -42.35 -9.79
CA LEU A 846 13.79 -41.40 -8.80
C LEU A 846 12.26 -41.27 -8.85
N VAL A 847 11.68 -41.07 -10.03
CA VAL A 847 10.23 -40.91 -10.22
C VAL A 847 9.48 -42.18 -9.82
N ASN A 848 9.96 -43.36 -10.23
CA ASN A 848 9.33 -44.64 -9.88
C ASN A 848 9.53 -45.02 -8.40
N GLY A 849 10.65 -44.61 -7.80
CA GLY A 849 11.00 -44.94 -6.42
C GLY A 849 10.45 -43.97 -5.38
N THR A 850 9.99 -42.78 -5.80
CA THR A 850 9.38 -41.80 -4.89
C THR A 850 7.97 -42.28 -4.53
N VAL A 851 7.79 -42.70 -3.27
CA VAL A 851 6.50 -43.11 -2.72
C VAL A 851 6.13 -42.15 -1.59
N ALA A 852 4.90 -41.64 -1.59
CA ALA A 852 4.43 -40.80 -0.51
C ALA A 852 4.14 -41.64 0.74
N ALA A 853 4.59 -41.17 1.90
CA ALA A 853 4.25 -41.81 3.16
C ALA A 853 2.76 -41.60 3.49
N PRO A 854 2.13 -42.48 4.29
CA PRO A 854 0.77 -42.24 4.77
C PRO A 854 0.66 -40.87 5.44
N GLY A 855 -0.28 -40.04 4.97
CA GLY A 855 -0.49 -38.69 5.51
C GLY A 855 0.34 -37.58 4.86
N THR A 856 1.18 -37.89 3.86
CA THR A 856 1.93 -36.88 3.10
C THR A 856 1.69 -37.01 1.59
N LEU A 857 2.03 -35.96 0.85
CA LEU A 857 2.25 -35.99 -0.59
C LEU A 857 3.75 -36.01 -0.84
N GLY A 858 4.21 -36.86 -1.76
CA GLY A 858 5.58 -36.80 -2.26
C GLY A 858 5.70 -35.68 -3.28
N LEU A 859 6.77 -34.90 -3.21
CA LEU A 859 7.07 -33.84 -4.18
C LEU A 859 8.37 -34.15 -4.92
N ILE A 860 8.40 -33.90 -6.22
CA ILE A 860 9.62 -33.93 -7.02
C ILE A 860 9.70 -32.61 -7.78
N LEU A 861 10.69 -31.79 -7.45
CA LEU A 861 10.94 -30.50 -8.09
C LEU A 861 12.10 -30.65 -9.08
N PHE A 862 11.83 -30.35 -10.34
CA PHE A 862 12.79 -30.28 -11.43
C PHE A 862 13.17 -28.84 -11.69
N GLU A 863 14.47 -28.58 -11.80
CA GLU A 863 15.02 -27.31 -12.26
C GLU A 863 15.91 -27.55 -13.46
N VAL A 864 15.70 -26.78 -14.53
CA VAL A 864 16.65 -26.69 -15.64
C VAL A 864 17.20 -25.28 -15.76
N THR A 865 18.50 -25.16 -15.99
CA THR A 865 19.14 -23.84 -16.09
C THR A 865 20.18 -23.83 -17.20
N CYS A 866 20.27 -22.73 -17.95
CA CYS A 866 21.40 -22.45 -18.83
C CYS A 866 21.88 -21.00 -18.61
N PRO A 867 23.08 -20.62 -19.07
CA PRO A 867 23.64 -19.30 -18.80
C PRO A 867 22.76 -18.12 -19.23
N ASN A 868 22.00 -18.27 -20.32
CA ASN A 868 21.17 -17.22 -20.91
C ASN A 868 19.67 -17.36 -20.58
N ASP A 869 19.27 -18.42 -19.89
CA ASP A 869 17.92 -18.63 -19.36
C ASP A 869 18.03 -19.41 -18.04
N ARG A 870 18.31 -18.66 -16.96
CA ARG A 870 18.48 -19.24 -15.63
C ARG A 870 17.13 -19.49 -14.97
N ALA A 871 17.03 -20.60 -14.24
CA ALA A 871 15.94 -20.78 -13.30
C ALA A 871 16.02 -19.75 -12.16
N ASN A 872 14.88 -19.37 -11.60
CA ASN A 872 14.80 -18.43 -10.48
C ASN A 872 15.51 -18.95 -9.22
N THR A 873 15.61 -20.26 -9.08
CA THR A 873 16.28 -20.99 -7.99
C THR A 873 17.78 -21.20 -8.21
N ASP A 874 18.32 -20.86 -9.39
CA ASP A 874 19.76 -20.97 -9.66
C ASP A 874 20.55 -19.98 -8.76
N PRO A 875 21.51 -20.43 -7.93
CA PRO A 875 22.35 -19.55 -7.11
C PRO A 875 23.05 -18.43 -7.87
N LEU A 876 23.38 -18.68 -9.14
CA LEU A 876 24.02 -17.70 -10.02
C LEU A 876 23.05 -16.63 -10.54
N ALA A 877 21.73 -16.87 -10.47
CA ALA A 877 20.74 -15.82 -10.72
C ALA A 877 20.72 -14.76 -9.61
N GLN A 878 21.24 -15.07 -8.41
CA GLN A 878 21.28 -14.20 -7.23
C GLN A 878 19.91 -13.64 -6.81
N LEU A 879 18.84 -14.34 -7.18
CA LEU A 879 17.48 -13.94 -6.86
C LEU A 879 17.10 -14.40 -5.43
N PRO A 880 16.10 -13.76 -4.80
CA PRO A 880 15.62 -14.16 -3.48
C PRO A 880 15.24 -15.65 -3.33
N PRO A 881 14.65 -16.35 -4.32
CA PRO A 881 14.31 -17.78 -4.21
C PRO A 881 15.46 -18.72 -4.60
N LYS A 882 16.72 -18.25 -4.63
CA LYS A 882 17.87 -19.14 -4.90
C LYS A 882 17.89 -20.33 -3.94
N ALA A 883 18.19 -21.51 -4.48
CA ALA A 883 18.22 -22.76 -3.76
C ALA A 883 19.63 -23.38 -3.77
N GLU A 884 20.08 -23.78 -2.59
CA GLU A 884 21.30 -24.57 -2.42
C GLU A 884 21.05 -26.05 -2.73
N ASP A 885 22.11 -26.80 -3.00
CA ASP A 885 22.01 -28.25 -3.24
C ASP A 885 21.53 -29.00 -2.00
N SER A 886 21.63 -28.40 -0.81
CA SER A 886 21.05 -28.91 0.44
C SER A 886 19.51 -28.88 0.46
N GLY A 887 18.88 -28.17 -0.48
CA GLY A 887 17.45 -27.84 -0.46
C GLY A 887 17.14 -26.56 0.34
N ALA A 888 18.13 -25.95 1.00
CA ALA A 888 17.96 -24.68 1.68
C ALA A 888 17.59 -23.57 0.68
N GLY A 889 16.59 -22.76 1.03
CA GLY A 889 16.06 -21.69 0.18
C GLY A 889 14.85 -22.11 -0.68
N LEU A 890 14.54 -23.40 -0.78
CA LEU A 890 13.32 -23.86 -1.44
C LEU A 890 12.06 -23.49 -0.64
N PRO A 891 10.92 -23.24 -1.32
CA PRO A 891 9.68 -22.88 -0.64
C PRO A 891 9.17 -23.95 0.34
N GLU A 892 8.84 -23.52 1.55
CA GLU A 892 8.31 -24.38 2.62
C GLU A 892 6.77 -24.41 2.67
N THR A 893 6.10 -23.64 1.80
CA THR A 893 4.64 -23.57 1.76
C THR A 893 4.10 -23.79 0.36
N ARG A 894 2.90 -24.35 0.28
CA ARG A 894 2.20 -24.62 -0.99
C ARG A 894 2.05 -23.35 -1.83
N GLN A 895 1.74 -22.22 -1.20
CA GLN A 895 1.55 -20.97 -1.92
C GLN A 895 2.87 -20.43 -2.49
N ALA A 896 3.95 -20.41 -1.70
CA ALA A 896 5.24 -19.95 -2.17
C ALA A 896 5.79 -20.88 -3.29
N LEU A 897 5.58 -22.20 -3.17
CA LEU A 897 5.97 -23.14 -4.24
C LEU A 897 5.14 -22.92 -5.51
N THR A 898 3.85 -22.64 -5.38
CA THR A 898 2.98 -22.28 -6.52
C THR A 898 3.47 -21.01 -7.21
N ASP A 899 3.77 -19.95 -6.44
CA ASP A 899 4.24 -18.67 -7.00
C ASP A 899 5.62 -18.78 -7.67
N LEU A 900 6.45 -19.73 -7.22
CA LEU A 900 7.75 -19.98 -7.83
C LEU A 900 7.62 -20.77 -9.13
N VAL A 901 7.03 -21.97 -9.05
CA VAL A 901 6.99 -22.92 -10.17
C VAL A 901 6.03 -22.47 -11.26
N ALA A 902 4.86 -21.92 -10.91
CA ALA A 902 3.90 -21.51 -11.92
C ALA A 902 4.41 -20.32 -12.77
N ASN A 903 5.39 -19.57 -12.27
CA ASN A 903 5.90 -18.37 -12.90
C ASN A 903 7.32 -18.53 -13.49
N ASP A 904 7.84 -19.76 -13.56
CA ASP A 904 9.13 -20.09 -14.15
C ASP A 904 9.03 -21.40 -14.94
N ASN A 905 9.11 -21.33 -16.26
CA ASN A 905 8.98 -22.49 -17.14
C ASN A 905 10.19 -23.43 -17.03
N ASN A 906 11.31 -22.95 -16.47
CA ASN A 906 12.47 -23.76 -16.13
C ASN A 906 12.22 -24.70 -14.94
N LEU A 907 11.10 -24.54 -14.23
CA LEU A 907 10.74 -25.34 -13.08
C LEU A 907 9.56 -26.25 -13.40
N GLY A 908 9.65 -27.51 -12.97
CA GLY A 908 8.56 -28.47 -13.05
C GLY A 908 8.32 -29.14 -11.70
N LEU A 909 7.05 -29.31 -11.32
CA LEU A 909 6.69 -29.96 -10.06
C LEU A 909 5.79 -31.18 -10.31
N VAL A 910 6.22 -32.33 -9.83
CA VAL A 910 5.40 -33.55 -9.76
C VAL A 910 4.93 -33.77 -8.33
N VAL A 911 3.64 -34.06 -8.18
CA VAL A 911 3.02 -34.42 -6.90
C VAL A 911 2.62 -35.89 -6.93
N VAL A 912 3.23 -36.69 -6.06
CA VAL A 912 2.99 -38.13 -5.89
C VAL A 912 2.03 -38.35 -4.73
N ARG A 913 0.99 -39.16 -4.94
CA ARG A 913 0.03 -39.53 -3.90
C ARG A 913 0.39 -40.88 -3.27
N PRO A 914 0.00 -41.09 -1.99
CA PRO A 914 0.19 -42.37 -1.31
C PRO A 914 -0.67 -43.50 -1.88
#